data_AF-A0A4Q4MSJ0-F1
#
_entry.id   AF-A0A4Q4MSJ0-F1
#
_cell.length_a   1.000
_cell.length_b   1.000
_cell.length_c   1.000
_cell.angle_alpha   90.00
_cell.angle_beta   90.00
_cell.angle_gamma   90.00
#
_symmetry.space_group_name_H-M   'P 1'
#
loop_
_entity.id
_entity.type
_entity.pdbx_description
1 polymer ?
#
loop_
_entity_poly.entity_id
_entity_poly.type
_entity_poly.pdbx_seq_one_letter_code
_entity_poly.pdbx_strand_id
1 'polypeptide(L)'
;MAGTRWCGAPKPSLPTTSKPTTLTPQARRTFQESFDSFEKTVQRYSRTDDREFSNTTLRDVRDAAKEVERQLAARQCMRNMKRLEPFLNGLEAYSKVIEVLCNGTPFLSWIWAPIKLMMQLATDHISAFEKLLSAYSQIAAMLPRFDRLGAALQDKPDFQQALAVVYSDILTFHEHAYKLFKRNGWMCFFKSSWGQFGSRFNCILESLEKHATLIDQEANAYLVLETMQWRREALQAVAKTEKDRSTAQLTAALAWLGLETVPHCGQAYQDNLLHRLINDCCDGTTDWILKHQRMRQWLQNGRGGPILWLKGKPGSGKSTLCAKILQFLRAPRQSTVLFCFYSYIVSSTYPDPVVFILATLVSQVLRQRSDLATYVYEEFVAESRPLSIRSLQELLSNLLPQLVMPRILIDGIDECIRYDIHGKPCDLTPVKEVLVSILQLENPMQACAPTKILIVSRDVLELVGKLSKRPTVALDQESDALTADITRYATKCLETLRDRFSNLVGVDNVLKDVKRNVVLKSQGMFLWVRLVLAQLEFDAYNLDDLENAVANMPHSLHDFYSRIVHRIMLYPIQSRERTINILKWMLCSRRPLRVIELQDAIVFASGAVSLSERSKLPPSIVDLCKPLIQADENGQISFVHFTVQEYLTKSNFISLQDAESCTTITCLNYLTFSLNLSNSSISATQKVVNVGRCLYSLQPYVHEHWLDHLLAFAAEVPHSKDRQLEAFLASFFFIYSHQYTRYLDPTDDLQVDVLAAQTLEPRLQHLERYEHHYKFLCAYVVYRHAKQMHFEDPADYREPLDPTPLSVVQLEYATQIDYLLLAVTVPGLTQEQLSTFKTANRSYAFVCRFPGCTGMLAGFPTDDLRTQHETTHKPALFCTHSGCKYSLPFASQQNLRKHIRDFHDSRSKVVSKSIRRRQATLLREQSSHKTAPSPLGGLDTHSQAQRLTRSPSETMQQDGTTAKPHHFVDHYLIQQLEGKIPNGWQQDTPPEERGPLAFRLFTQYCQLRPETAEVKSMRAVLLFEKKIFESSITKDAYVSEMKEGLSIQEASELARVPQQIAAQRLAVRRLLQQEVQQEVQQQALQRSEQLPNTKGSTNQSLQSSSPVSTRMPGSVPKPPLPLPPVESGFPPPPPKVAPILAPHVSEQIRLKVYEFRNDDWFDRGTGICHGRVISSKIVTIVVLSEVDQSQLLLETGISNKRFQKQQDSFITWIEENGIDMGLSFQDTEHCARIWNFVKGVQFRFESGMPLLALEFA
;
A
#
# COMPACT_ATOMS: atom_id res chain seq x y z
N MET A 1 68.51 2.80 48.28
CA MET A 1 69.77 2.04 48.16
C MET A 1 69.74 1.34 46.81
N ALA A 2 70.74 1.33 45.92
CA ALA A 2 71.94 2.15 45.67
C ALA A 2 72.41 1.87 44.21
N GLY A 3 73.16 2.69 43.47
CA GLY A 3 73.78 3.98 43.79
C GLY A 3 74.40 4.68 42.55
N THR A 4 75.48 5.45 42.76
CA THR A 4 76.47 6.04 41.82
C THR A 4 76.40 5.64 40.33
N ARG A 5 76.08 6.57 39.39
CA ARG A 5 76.88 7.70 38.86
C ARG A 5 78.13 7.34 38.03
N TRP A 6 78.15 7.79 36.77
CA TRP A 6 79.29 8.46 36.09
C TRP A 6 78.71 9.50 35.10
N CYS A 7 79.50 10.51 34.70
CA CYS A 7 79.00 11.73 34.04
C CYS A 7 79.40 11.86 32.55
N GLY A 8 78.63 12.64 31.77
CA GLY A 8 78.93 13.01 30.39
C GLY A 8 78.35 14.39 30.00
N ALA A 9 79.12 15.16 29.22
CA ALA A 9 78.96 16.59 28.90
C ALA A 9 77.56 17.08 28.41
N PRO A 10 77.25 18.39 28.57
CA PRO A 10 75.97 18.97 28.15
C PRO A 10 75.82 19.07 26.62
N LYS A 11 74.58 18.94 26.15
CA LYS A 11 74.14 19.36 24.80
C LYS A 11 73.27 20.63 24.91
N PRO A 12 73.25 21.49 23.87
CA PRO A 12 72.66 22.82 23.97
C PRO A 12 71.13 22.81 24.16
N SER A 13 70.65 23.74 24.96
CA SER A 13 69.22 23.97 25.20
C SER A 13 68.56 24.62 23.98
N LEU A 14 67.73 23.86 23.26
CA LEU A 14 66.72 24.42 22.35
C LEU A 14 65.61 25.10 23.17
N PRO A 15 65.11 26.28 22.76
CA PRO A 15 64.11 27.02 23.52
C PRO A 15 62.75 26.32 23.49
N THR A 16 62.40 25.63 24.58
CA THR A 16 61.13 24.93 24.77
C THR A 16 60.11 25.89 25.39
N THR A 17 59.48 26.72 24.55
CA THR A 17 58.41 27.65 24.96
C THR A 17 57.13 27.47 24.14
N SER A 18 56.66 26.23 24.01
CA SER A 18 55.24 25.95 23.81
C SER A 18 54.59 25.71 25.17
N LYS A 19 53.45 26.36 25.43
CA LYS A 19 52.60 25.99 26.57
C LYS A 19 51.93 24.64 26.24
N PRO A 20 51.57 23.80 27.24
CA PRO A 20 50.72 22.64 26.99
C PRO A 20 49.33 23.11 26.54
N THR A 21 49.04 23.04 25.24
CA THR A 21 47.78 23.44 24.63
C THR A 21 46.63 22.55 25.10
N THR A 22 45.91 22.96 26.13
CA THR A 22 44.75 22.23 26.65
C THR A 22 43.57 22.29 25.67
N LEU A 23 43.04 21.11 25.31
CA LEU A 23 41.77 20.97 24.58
C LEU A 23 40.63 21.74 25.26
N THR A 24 39.84 22.46 24.47
CA THR A 24 38.59 23.07 24.93
C THR A 24 37.59 22.01 25.44
N PRO A 25 36.71 22.35 26.40
CA PRO A 25 35.72 21.41 26.93
C PRO A 25 34.78 20.84 25.85
N GLN A 26 34.45 21.63 24.83
CA GLN A 26 33.56 21.22 23.74
C GLN A 26 34.27 20.23 22.78
N ALA A 27 35.50 20.53 22.36
CA ALA A 27 36.27 19.63 21.50
C ALA A 27 36.54 18.29 22.20
N ARG A 28 36.92 18.32 23.49
CA ARG A 28 37.09 17.12 24.31
C ARG A 28 35.81 16.27 24.38
N ARG A 29 34.64 16.88 24.54
CA ARG A 29 33.35 16.14 24.48
C ARG A 29 33.13 15.49 23.13
N THR A 30 33.34 16.19 22.02
CA THR A 30 33.17 15.60 20.67
C THR A 30 34.10 14.41 20.40
N PHE A 31 35.35 14.45 20.87
CA PHE A 31 36.24 13.28 20.85
C PHE A 31 35.68 12.12 21.69
N GLN A 32 35.35 12.40 22.96
CA GLN A 32 34.85 11.42 23.93
C GLN A 32 33.56 10.75 23.44
N GLU A 33 32.54 11.52 23.06
CA GLU A 33 31.23 11.03 22.59
C GLU A 33 31.36 10.13 21.34
N SER A 34 32.27 10.47 20.43
CA SER A 34 32.50 9.68 19.21
C SER A 34 33.24 8.37 19.51
N PHE A 35 34.23 8.40 20.41
CA PHE A 35 34.91 7.21 20.92
C PHE A 35 33.93 6.28 21.65
N ASP A 36 33.21 6.81 22.63
CA ASP A 36 32.21 6.13 23.45
C ASP A 36 31.14 5.41 22.60
N SER A 37 30.68 6.02 21.50
CA SER A 37 29.68 5.42 20.59
C SER A 37 30.21 4.18 19.87
N PHE A 38 31.45 4.28 19.38
CA PHE A 38 32.06 3.20 18.61
C PHE A 38 32.58 2.08 19.51
N GLU A 39 33.14 2.40 20.67
CA GLU A 39 33.52 1.41 21.70
C GLU A 39 32.31 0.57 22.12
N LYS A 40 31.19 1.21 22.49
CA LYS A 40 29.94 0.52 22.85
C LYS A 40 29.36 -0.29 21.69
N THR A 41 29.65 0.09 20.44
CA THR A 41 29.35 -0.74 19.26
C THR A 41 30.24 -1.98 19.22
N VAL A 42 31.57 -1.85 19.25
CA VAL A 42 32.50 -2.99 19.12
C VAL A 42 32.31 -3.98 20.27
N GLN A 43 32.22 -3.51 21.52
CA GLN A 43 31.99 -4.36 22.70
C GLN A 43 30.69 -5.17 22.64
N ARG A 44 29.68 -4.68 21.93
CA ARG A 44 28.39 -5.37 21.72
C ARG A 44 28.48 -6.50 20.69
N TYR A 45 29.36 -6.40 19.70
CA TYR A 45 29.55 -7.43 18.68
C TYR A 45 30.66 -8.43 19.04
N SER A 46 31.78 -7.96 19.60
CA SER A 46 32.96 -8.80 19.82
C SER A 46 33.92 -8.25 20.89
N ARG A 47 34.10 -9.03 21.96
CA ARG A 47 35.10 -8.77 23.02
C ARG A 47 36.53 -9.11 22.61
N THR A 48 36.76 -9.76 21.46
CA THR A 48 38.12 -9.95 20.92
C THR A 48 38.53 -8.75 20.09
N ASP A 49 37.61 -8.21 19.28
CA ASP A 49 37.85 -7.02 18.46
C ASP A 49 38.21 -5.81 19.35
N ASP A 50 37.44 -5.56 20.42
CA ASP A 50 37.66 -4.51 21.42
C ASP A 50 39.10 -4.50 22.00
N ARG A 51 39.62 -5.68 22.31
CA ARG A 51 40.99 -5.88 22.82
C ARG A 51 42.06 -5.68 21.74
N GLU A 52 41.81 -6.12 20.51
CA GLU A 52 42.73 -5.92 19.40
C GLU A 52 42.76 -4.45 18.95
N PHE A 53 41.59 -3.80 18.95
CA PHE A 53 41.40 -2.39 18.58
C PHE A 53 42.21 -1.48 19.49
N SER A 54 42.06 -1.66 20.81
CA SER A 54 42.78 -0.89 21.83
C SER A 54 44.31 -0.86 21.62
N ASN A 55 44.88 -1.93 21.05
CA ASN A 55 46.34 -2.11 20.90
C ASN A 55 46.88 -1.87 19.47
N THR A 56 46.03 -1.57 18.48
CA THR A 56 46.48 -1.50 17.08
C THR A 56 47.19 -0.17 16.75
N THR A 57 48.33 -0.25 16.06
CA THR A 57 49.13 0.89 15.58
C THR A 57 49.06 1.05 14.05
N LEU A 58 49.48 2.21 13.54
CA LEU A 58 49.66 2.45 12.11
C LEU A 58 50.64 1.46 11.44
N ARG A 59 51.62 0.92 12.18
CA ARG A 59 52.53 -0.09 11.64
C ARG A 59 51.77 -1.37 11.29
N ASP A 60 50.87 -1.82 12.17
CA ASP A 60 50.07 -3.02 11.96
C ASP A 60 49.12 -2.88 10.75
N VAL A 61 48.63 -1.66 10.48
CA VAL A 61 47.85 -1.35 9.27
C VAL A 61 48.72 -1.45 8.01
N ARG A 62 49.93 -0.84 8.03
CA ARG A 62 50.87 -0.90 6.90
C ARG A 62 51.36 -2.33 6.62
N ASP A 63 51.60 -3.13 7.66
CA ASP A 63 52.06 -4.51 7.50
C ASP A 63 50.90 -5.46 7.11
N ALA A 64 49.67 -5.23 7.58
CA ALA A 64 48.46 -5.91 7.08
C ALA A 64 48.16 -5.56 5.61
N ALA A 65 48.38 -4.31 5.17
CA ALA A 65 48.20 -3.93 3.77
C ALA A 65 49.12 -4.73 2.83
N LYS A 66 50.38 -4.95 3.21
CA LYS A 66 51.35 -5.78 2.46
C LYS A 66 50.98 -7.27 2.46
N GLU A 67 50.33 -7.75 3.51
CA GLU A 67 49.80 -9.12 3.58
C GLU A 67 48.63 -9.30 2.60
N VAL A 68 47.66 -8.40 2.63
CA VAL A 68 46.54 -8.38 1.68
C VAL A 68 47.02 -8.25 0.23
N GLU A 69 48.03 -7.40 -0.04
CA GLU A 69 48.63 -7.29 -1.38
C GLU A 69 49.25 -8.62 -1.85
N ARG A 70 49.99 -9.33 -0.99
CA ARG A 70 50.54 -10.66 -1.31
C ARG A 70 49.45 -11.72 -1.54
N GLN A 71 48.35 -11.68 -0.78
CA GLN A 71 47.23 -12.61 -0.96
C GLN A 71 46.45 -12.33 -2.27
N LEU A 72 46.25 -11.07 -2.63
CA LEU A 72 45.67 -10.68 -3.91
C LEU A 72 46.60 -11.02 -5.09
N ALA A 73 47.92 -10.89 -4.92
CA ALA A 73 48.92 -11.30 -5.90
C ALA A 73 48.87 -12.81 -6.19
N ALA A 74 48.87 -13.63 -5.14
CA ALA A 74 48.79 -15.09 -5.26
C ALA A 74 47.51 -15.58 -5.96
N ARG A 75 46.42 -14.80 -5.88
CA ARG A 75 45.13 -15.06 -6.54
C ARG A 75 44.99 -14.39 -7.92
N GLN A 76 46.04 -13.76 -8.45
CA GLN A 76 46.02 -12.90 -9.66
C GLN A 76 44.95 -11.76 -9.63
N CYS A 77 44.43 -11.43 -8.45
CA CYS A 77 43.38 -10.44 -8.24
C CYS A 77 43.93 -9.08 -7.79
N MET A 78 45.15 -8.74 -8.22
CA MET A 78 45.86 -7.51 -7.82
C MET A 78 44.99 -6.27 -7.99
N ARG A 79 45.02 -5.41 -6.97
CA ARG A 79 44.44 -4.07 -6.95
C ARG A 79 45.53 -3.04 -6.69
N ASN A 80 45.28 -1.79 -7.07
CA ASN A 80 46.26 -0.72 -6.95
C ASN A 80 46.36 -0.24 -5.49
N MET A 81 47.04 -1.03 -4.65
CA MET A 81 47.21 -0.80 -3.21
C MET A 81 47.88 0.55 -2.89
N LYS A 82 48.64 1.11 -3.83
CA LYS A 82 49.21 2.47 -3.73
C LYS A 82 48.15 3.57 -3.57
N ARG A 83 46.87 3.31 -3.85
CA ARG A 83 45.74 4.21 -3.54
C ARG A 83 45.51 4.40 -2.03
N LEU A 84 45.97 3.47 -1.20
CA LEU A 84 45.89 3.56 0.26
C LEU A 84 47.04 4.39 0.86
N GLU A 85 48.16 4.53 0.14
CA GLU A 85 49.36 5.21 0.65
C GLU A 85 49.12 6.71 0.94
N PRO A 86 48.42 7.50 0.10
CA PRO A 86 48.00 8.87 0.45
C PRO A 86 47.07 8.93 1.67
N PHE A 87 46.25 7.91 1.89
CA PHE A 87 45.33 7.85 3.04
C PHE A 87 46.10 7.65 4.35
N LEU A 88 47.00 6.67 4.38
CA LEU A 88 47.80 6.36 5.57
C LEU A 88 48.75 7.52 5.90
N ASN A 89 49.35 8.16 4.90
CA ASN A 89 50.26 9.30 5.12
C ASN A 89 49.50 10.57 5.52
N GLY A 90 48.30 10.82 4.97
CA GLY A 90 47.41 11.90 5.42
C GLY A 90 46.88 11.69 6.84
N LEU A 91 46.51 10.45 7.20
CA LEU A 91 46.13 10.12 8.58
C LEU A 91 47.32 10.20 9.54
N GLU A 92 48.55 9.85 9.13
CA GLU A 92 49.74 9.94 9.99
C GLU A 92 50.05 11.41 10.35
N ALA A 93 49.89 12.33 9.40
CA ALA A 93 50.00 13.77 9.66
C ALA A 93 48.89 14.26 10.60
N TYR A 94 47.64 13.90 10.32
CA TYR A 94 46.48 14.23 11.16
C TYR A 94 46.59 13.67 12.58
N SER A 95 47.10 12.44 12.75
CA SER A 95 47.28 11.83 14.07
C SER A 95 48.29 12.57 14.93
N LYS A 96 49.37 13.11 14.35
CA LYS A 96 50.37 13.90 15.08
C LYS A 96 49.78 15.19 15.68
N VAL A 97 48.85 15.83 14.96
CA VAL A 97 48.11 17.00 15.45
C VAL A 97 47.13 16.62 16.58
N ILE A 98 46.45 15.48 16.47
CA ILE A 98 45.58 14.94 17.53
C ILE A 98 46.38 14.55 18.78
N GLU A 99 47.54 13.91 18.62
CA GLU A 99 48.34 13.34 19.71
C GLU A 99 48.78 14.43 20.71
N VAL A 100 49.24 15.58 20.20
CA VAL A 100 49.61 16.77 20.99
C VAL A 100 48.42 17.31 21.79
N LEU A 101 47.22 17.32 21.21
CA LEU A 101 46.00 17.83 21.87
C LEU A 101 45.39 16.83 22.86
N CYS A 102 45.48 15.53 22.57
CA CYS A 102 44.80 14.46 23.33
C CYS A 102 45.65 13.83 24.44
N ASN A 103 46.94 14.20 24.53
CA ASN A 103 47.80 14.04 25.71
C ASN A 103 47.75 12.64 26.35
N GLY A 104 47.92 11.59 25.53
CA GLY A 104 47.98 10.19 25.96
C GLY A 104 46.66 9.41 25.97
N THR A 105 45.53 10.03 25.60
CA THR A 105 44.23 9.32 25.50
C THR A 105 44.21 8.38 24.28
N PRO A 106 43.75 7.11 24.37
CA PRO A 106 43.91 6.09 23.32
C PRO A 106 43.03 6.25 22.06
N PHE A 107 42.62 7.48 21.74
CA PHE A 107 41.77 7.81 20.60
C PHE A 107 42.36 7.41 19.23
N LEU A 108 43.69 7.25 19.12
CA LEU A 108 44.37 6.95 17.85
C LEU A 108 44.21 5.49 17.40
N SER A 109 44.27 4.50 18.30
CA SER A 109 44.20 3.07 17.92
C SER A 109 42.85 2.70 17.30
N TRP A 110 41.79 3.42 17.70
CA TRP A 110 40.44 3.33 17.14
C TRP A 110 40.27 4.00 15.76
N ILE A 111 41.26 4.76 15.27
CA ILE A 111 41.37 5.13 13.85
C ILE A 111 41.98 3.96 13.06
N TRP A 112 43.02 3.31 13.59
CA TRP A 112 43.85 2.34 12.87
C TRP A 112 43.20 0.95 12.74
N ALA A 113 42.66 0.42 13.84
CA ALA A 113 42.12 -0.93 13.89
C ALA A 113 40.95 -1.23 12.93
N PRO A 114 39.99 -0.31 12.70
CA PRO A 114 38.91 -0.54 11.75
C PRO A 114 39.43 -0.71 10.32
N ILE A 115 40.46 0.05 9.93
CA ILE A 115 41.08 -0.02 8.60
C ILE A 115 41.69 -1.41 8.38
N LYS A 116 42.50 -1.88 9.35
CA LYS A 116 43.10 -3.22 9.37
C LYS A 116 42.02 -4.30 9.21
N LEU A 117 41.00 -4.28 10.08
CA LEU A 117 39.94 -5.28 10.10
C LEU A 117 39.11 -5.28 8.81
N MET A 118 38.70 -4.13 8.30
CA MET A 118 37.87 -4.02 7.09
C MET A 118 38.62 -4.48 5.84
N MET A 119 39.92 -4.17 5.74
CA MET A 119 40.75 -4.69 4.66
C MET A 119 40.85 -6.22 4.71
N GLN A 120 41.10 -6.79 5.89
CA GLN A 120 41.18 -8.24 6.06
C GLN A 120 39.84 -8.92 5.72
N LEU A 121 38.72 -8.45 6.27
CA LEU A 121 37.39 -9.01 5.99
C LEU A 121 36.96 -8.85 4.52
N ALA A 122 37.38 -7.79 3.83
CA ALA A 122 37.05 -7.57 2.42
C ALA A 122 38.02 -8.24 1.43
N THR A 123 39.12 -8.85 1.88
CA THR A 123 40.16 -9.43 0.99
C THR A 123 39.62 -10.54 0.08
N ASP A 124 38.63 -11.31 0.54
CA ASP A 124 37.96 -12.34 -0.27
C ASP A 124 36.89 -11.77 -1.23
N HIS A 125 36.50 -10.50 -1.09
CA HIS A 125 35.42 -9.88 -1.86
C HIS A 125 35.89 -8.63 -2.61
N ILE A 126 36.44 -8.86 -3.81
CA ILE A 126 37.02 -7.84 -4.71
C ILE A 126 36.15 -6.58 -4.87
N SER A 127 34.82 -6.73 -5.02
CA SER A 127 33.90 -5.58 -5.15
C SER A 127 33.77 -4.77 -3.85
N ALA A 128 33.80 -5.44 -2.68
CA ALA A 128 33.79 -4.77 -1.39
C ALA A 128 35.11 -4.06 -1.10
N PHE A 129 36.23 -4.71 -1.43
CA PHE A 129 37.56 -4.17 -1.31
C PHE A 129 37.76 -2.90 -2.15
N GLU A 130 37.31 -2.91 -3.41
CA GLU A 130 37.37 -1.72 -4.29
C GLU A 130 36.49 -0.55 -3.79
N LYS A 131 35.29 -0.83 -3.27
CA LYS A 131 34.44 0.23 -2.69
C LYS A 131 35.04 0.81 -1.40
N LEU A 132 35.65 -0.02 -0.55
CA LEU A 132 36.42 0.43 0.63
C LEU A 132 37.64 1.28 0.23
N LEU A 133 38.49 0.81 -0.69
CA LEU A 133 39.63 1.58 -1.18
C LEU A 133 39.21 2.91 -1.83
N SER A 134 38.07 2.92 -2.53
CA SER A 134 37.49 4.15 -3.07
C SER A 134 37.03 5.11 -1.96
N ALA A 135 36.39 4.61 -0.90
CA ALA A 135 35.99 5.42 0.25
C ALA A 135 37.20 6.02 0.99
N TYR A 136 38.19 5.19 1.33
CA TYR A 136 39.42 5.65 1.97
C TYR A 136 40.21 6.64 1.10
N SER A 137 40.28 6.42 -0.21
CA SER A 137 40.90 7.37 -1.15
C SER A 137 40.17 8.72 -1.25
N GLN A 138 38.87 8.79 -0.92
CA GLN A 138 38.11 10.05 -0.89
C GLN A 138 38.33 10.80 0.43
N ILE A 139 38.35 10.09 1.57
CA ILE A 139 38.74 10.68 2.86
C ILE A 139 40.18 11.23 2.77
N ALA A 140 41.09 10.47 2.16
CA ALA A 140 42.49 10.86 1.94
C ALA A 140 42.68 12.22 1.27
N ALA A 141 41.82 12.57 0.30
CA ALA A 141 41.94 13.82 -0.45
C ALA A 141 41.73 15.08 0.43
N MET A 142 41.10 14.93 1.61
CA MET A 142 40.82 16.03 2.54
C MET A 142 41.89 16.19 3.62
N LEU A 143 42.73 15.18 3.87
CA LEU A 143 43.68 15.14 5.00
C LEU A 143 44.98 15.97 4.85
N PRO A 144 45.55 16.25 3.66
CA PRO A 144 46.82 17.00 3.55
C PRO A 144 46.80 18.46 4.04
N ARG A 145 45.64 19.00 4.45
CA ARG A 145 45.49 20.39 4.91
C ARG A 145 45.80 20.57 6.40
N PHE A 146 45.58 19.54 7.22
CA PHE A 146 45.79 19.59 8.68
C PHE A 146 47.27 19.79 9.06
N ASP A 147 48.19 19.16 8.33
CA ASP A 147 49.64 19.20 8.57
C ASP A 147 50.22 20.62 8.53
N ARG A 148 49.75 21.43 7.58
CA ARG A 148 50.24 22.81 7.36
C ARG A 148 49.75 23.82 8.40
N LEU A 149 48.61 23.55 9.04
CA LEU A 149 47.89 24.51 9.88
C LEU A 149 47.91 24.12 11.36
N GLY A 150 48.11 22.83 11.69
CA GLY A 150 48.19 22.34 13.07
C GLY A 150 49.21 23.13 13.91
N ALA A 151 50.44 23.26 13.42
CA ALA A 151 51.52 23.96 14.13
C ALA A 151 51.30 25.48 14.31
N ALA A 152 50.35 26.09 13.59
CA ALA A 152 50.07 27.53 13.64
C ALA A 152 48.76 27.89 14.37
N LEU A 153 47.79 26.97 14.41
CA LEU A 153 46.43 27.25 14.89
C LEU A 153 45.96 26.36 16.06
N GLN A 154 46.81 25.45 16.57
CA GLN A 154 46.49 24.54 17.69
C GLN A 154 45.83 25.21 18.91
N ASP A 155 46.18 26.48 19.21
CA ASP A 155 45.67 27.22 20.36
C ASP A 155 44.31 27.92 20.12
N LYS A 156 43.77 27.93 18.88
CA LYS A 156 42.44 28.50 18.58
C LYS A 156 41.31 27.52 18.96
N PRO A 157 40.30 27.93 19.76
CA PRO A 157 39.15 27.10 20.13
C PRO A 157 38.43 26.43 18.95
N ASP A 158 38.15 27.22 17.91
CA ASP A 158 37.36 26.80 16.74
C ASP A 158 38.11 25.78 15.87
N PHE A 159 39.44 25.89 15.82
CA PHE A 159 40.31 24.96 15.11
C PHE A 159 40.39 23.62 15.83
N GLN A 160 40.53 23.61 17.16
CA GLN A 160 40.42 22.39 17.96
C GLN A 160 39.05 21.72 17.81
N GLN A 161 37.97 22.50 17.73
CA GLN A 161 36.64 21.97 17.52
C GLN A 161 36.47 21.37 16.13
N ALA A 162 36.98 22.01 15.08
CA ALA A 162 36.97 21.46 13.71
C ALA A 162 37.75 20.13 13.62
N LEU A 163 38.92 20.04 14.25
CA LEU A 163 39.69 18.80 14.38
C LEU A 163 38.87 17.67 15.03
N ALA A 164 38.10 17.98 16.08
CA ALA A 164 37.28 17.00 16.79
C ALA A 164 36.07 16.52 15.97
N VAL A 165 35.45 17.37 15.13
CA VAL A 165 34.36 16.93 14.24
C VAL A 165 34.88 16.07 13.10
N VAL A 166 36.07 16.35 12.56
CA VAL A 166 36.72 15.48 11.56
C VAL A 166 36.99 14.08 12.13
N TYR A 167 37.40 13.98 13.41
CA TYR A 167 37.55 12.70 14.11
C TYR A 167 36.19 12.00 14.28
N SER A 168 35.15 12.76 14.64
CA SER A 168 33.77 12.26 14.71
C SER A 168 33.29 11.71 13.37
N ASP A 169 33.59 12.37 12.25
CA ASP A 169 33.23 11.90 10.90
C ASP A 169 33.96 10.58 10.53
N ILE A 170 35.27 10.48 10.83
CA ILE A 170 36.07 9.27 10.59
C ILE A 170 35.57 8.09 11.46
N LEU A 171 35.30 8.30 12.75
CA LEU A 171 34.74 7.26 13.60
C LEU A 171 33.30 6.89 13.20
N THR A 172 32.47 7.85 12.80
CA THR A 172 31.10 7.57 12.34
C THR A 172 31.10 6.68 11.09
N PHE A 173 32.04 6.93 10.16
CA PHE A 173 32.28 6.04 9.01
C PHE A 173 32.71 4.63 9.45
N HIS A 174 33.69 4.53 10.35
CA HIS A 174 34.18 3.24 10.86
C HIS A 174 33.12 2.46 11.64
N GLU A 175 32.28 3.10 12.45
CA GLU A 175 31.20 2.46 13.19
C GLU A 175 30.16 1.83 12.26
N HIS A 176 29.75 2.55 11.21
CA HIS A 176 28.80 2.04 10.22
C HIS A 176 29.39 0.91 9.36
N ALA A 177 30.64 1.06 8.89
CA ALA A 177 31.32 0.00 8.15
C ALA A 177 31.58 -1.23 9.03
N TYR A 178 31.88 -1.07 10.31
CA TYR A 178 32.05 -2.19 11.24
C TYR A 178 30.73 -2.98 11.41
N LYS A 179 29.61 -2.28 11.61
CA LYS A 179 28.25 -2.87 11.64
C LYS A 179 27.92 -3.61 10.34
N LEU A 180 28.39 -3.12 9.18
CA LEU A 180 28.24 -3.75 7.88
C LEU A 180 28.98 -5.11 7.81
N PHE A 181 30.29 -5.12 8.06
CA PHE A 181 31.13 -6.32 7.92
C PHE A 181 30.97 -7.34 9.06
N LYS A 182 30.40 -6.96 10.20
CA LYS A 182 30.07 -7.88 11.32
C LYS A 182 28.63 -8.42 11.27
N ARG A 183 27.87 -8.11 10.22
CA ARG A 183 26.56 -8.73 9.94
C ARG A 183 26.76 -10.19 9.49
N ASN A 184 25.94 -11.12 9.98
CA ASN A 184 25.87 -12.47 9.43
C ASN A 184 25.64 -12.41 7.91
N GLY A 185 26.37 -13.19 7.12
CA GLY A 185 26.19 -13.23 5.67
C GLY A 185 26.34 -11.88 4.96
N TRP A 186 27.08 -10.91 5.54
CA TRP A 186 27.25 -9.56 4.98
C TRP A 186 27.60 -9.54 3.48
N MET A 187 28.30 -10.57 3.01
CA MET A 187 28.68 -10.82 1.63
C MET A 187 27.48 -10.79 0.66
N CYS A 188 26.38 -11.49 0.99
CA CYS A 188 25.15 -11.51 0.18
C CYS A 188 24.43 -10.16 0.21
N PHE A 189 24.46 -9.49 1.36
CA PHE A 189 23.82 -8.19 1.58
C PHE A 189 24.72 -7.00 1.25
N PHE A 190 25.92 -7.22 0.68
CA PHE A 190 26.93 -6.17 0.56
C PHE A 190 26.53 -5.09 -0.46
N LYS A 191 25.98 -5.45 -1.62
CA LYS A 191 25.57 -4.47 -2.65
C LYS A 191 24.58 -3.46 -2.06
N SER A 192 23.50 -3.96 -1.47
CA SER A 192 22.38 -3.20 -0.93
C SER A 192 22.71 -2.45 0.36
N SER A 193 23.39 -3.11 1.30
CA SER A 193 23.81 -2.47 2.55
C SER A 193 24.87 -1.39 2.28
N TRP A 194 25.76 -1.57 1.30
CA TRP A 194 26.64 -0.49 0.83
C TRP A 194 25.88 0.58 0.02
N GLY A 195 24.79 0.23 -0.67
CA GLY A 195 23.92 1.21 -1.34
C GLY A 195 23.18 2.15 -0.36
N GLN A 196 22.80 1.64 0.81
CA GLN A 196 22.33 2.46 1.94
C GLN A 196 23.48 3.27 2.54
N PHE A 197 24.51 2.60 3.09
CA PHE A 197 25.67 3.21 3.74
C PHE A 197 26.36 4.27 2.87
N GLY A 198 26.50 4.02 1.57
CA GLY A 198 27.09 4.93 0.60
C GLY A 198 26.35 6.26 0.48
N SER A 199 25.06 6.33 0.80
CA SER A 199 24.31 7.59 0.85
C SER A 199 24.73 8.44 2.06
N ARG A 200 24.71 7.86 3.26
CA ARG A 200 25.23 8.45 4.51
C ARG A 200 26.69 8.87 4.37
N PHE A 201 27.51 8.03 3.73
CA PHE A 201 28.92 8.28 3.52
C PHE A 201 29.17 9.51 2.64
N ASN A 202 28.36 9.78 1.60
CA ASN A 202 28.50 11.02 0.84
C ASN A 202 28.27 12.25 1.74
N CYS A 203 27.29 12.23 2.64
CA CYS A 203 27.09 13.34 3.59
C CYS A 203 28.21 13.45 4.64
N ILE A 204 28.85 12.34 5.03
CA ILE A 204 30.07 12.36 5.85
C ILE A 204 31.25 12.96 5.05
N LEU A 205 31.38 12.66 3.75
CA LEU A 205 32.38 13.29 2.88
C LEU A 205 32.12 14.80 2.66
N GLU A 206 30.86 15.21 2.46
CA GLU A 206 30.48 16.62 2.36
C GLU A 206 30.72 17.38 3.69
N SER A 207 30.50 16.71 4.83
CA SER A 207 30.89 17.21 6.16
C SER A 207 32.41 17.40 6.26
N LEU A 208 33.19 16.38 5.88
CA LEU A 208 34.66 16.44 5.86
C LEU A 208 35.21 17.53 4.91
N GLU A 209 34.64 17.69 3.71
CA GLU A 209 35.04 18.75 2.76
C GLU A 209 34.74 20.14 3.34
N LYS A 210 33.56 20.34 3.93
CA LYS A 210 33.20 21.61 4.57
C LYS A 210 34.14 21.93 5.71
N HIS A 211 34.36 21.01 6.65
CA HIS A 211 35.30 21.22 7.76
C HIS A 211 36.74 21.49 7.26
N ALA A 212 37.20 20.82 6.21
CA ALA A 212 38.51 21.12 5.60
C ALA A 212 38.57 22.55 5.01
N THR A 213 37.50 23.02 4.36
CA THR A 213 37.45 24.40 3.83
C THR A 213 37.25 25.48 4.90
N LEU A 214 36.70 25.15 6.08
CA LEU A 214 36.69 26.07 7.24
C LEU A 214 38.09 26.22 7.84
N ILE A 215 38.87 25.15 7.83
CA ILE A 215 40.26 25.15 8.29
C ILE A 215 41.15 26.01 7.37
N ASP A 216 40.94 25.95 6.05
CA ASP A 216 41.57 26.89 5.10
C ASP A 216 41.12 28.36 5.29
N GLN A 217 40.06 28.62 6.08
CA GLN A 217 39.49 29.93 6.38
C GLN A 217 39.69 30.35 7.85
N GLU A 218 40.78 29.87 8.47
CA GLU A 218 41.20 30.20 9.85
C GLU A 218 40.26 29.73 11.00
N ALA A 219 39.21 28.97 10.68
CA ALA A 219 38.16 28.47 11.58
C ALA A 219 37.45 29.57 12.40
N ASN A 220 36.25 29.98 11.95
CA ASN A 220 35.38 30.91 12.67
C ASN A 220 34.26 30.14 13.39
N ALA A 221 34.12 30.35 14.70
CA ALA A 221 33.09 29.79 15.58
C ALA A 221 31.69 29.69 14.95
N TYR A 222 31.23 30.78 14.31
CA TYR A 222 29.91 30.84 13.68
C TYR A 222 29.76 29.78 12.57
N LEU A 223 30.75 29.70 11.67
CA LEU A 223 30.73 28.76 10.53
C LEU A 223 30.90 27.30 10.99
N VAL A 224 31.62 27.07 12.10
CA VAL A 224 31.75 25.75 12.71
C VAL A 224 30.40 25.28 13.28
N LEU A 225 29.68 26.15 13.99
CA LEU A 225 28.33 25.85 14.52
C LEU A 225 27.32 25.63 13.39
N GLU A 226 27.32 26.50 12.37
CA GLU A 226 26.48 26.36 11.16
C GLU A 226 26.72 25.01 10.46
N THR A 227 27.99 24.61 10.31
CA THR A 227 28.34 23.33 9.66
C THR A 227 27.97 22.12 10.52
N MET A 228 28.07 22.20 11.86
CA MET A 228 27.55 21.16 12.77
C MET A 228 26.03 21.00 12.68
N GLN A 229 25.30 22.12 12.62
CA GLN A 229 23.85 22.10 12.46
C GLN A 229 23.46 21.47 11.12
N TRP A 230 24.08 21.94 10.03
CA TRP A 230 23.88 21.35 8.71
C TRP A 230 24.22 19.85 8.66
N ARG A 231 25.31 19.40 9.30
CA ARG A 231 25.68 17.97 9.42
C ARG A 231 24.56 17.17 10.08
N ARG A 232 23.95 17.69 11.15
CA ARG A 232 22.83 17.06 11.87
C ARG A 232 21.58 16.98 11.00
N GLU A 233 21.21 18.08 10.35
CA GLU A 233 20.04 18.16 9.47
C GLU A 233 20.18 17.27 8.23
N ALA A 234 21.36 17.23 7.61
CA ALA A 234 21.67 16.36 6.48
C ALA A 234 21.60 14.87 6.85
N LEU A 235 22.15 14.47 8.00
CA LEU A 235 22.04 13.09 8.49
C LEU A 235 20.59 12.70 8.81
N GLN A 236 19.78 13.62 9.34
CA GLN A 236 18.34 13.40 9.54
C GLN A 236 17.57 13.29 8.21
N ALA A 237 17.90 14.10 7.21
CA ALA A 237 17.31 14.03 5.87
C ALA A 237 17.64 12.72 5.14
N VAL A 238 18.89 12.23 5.26
CA VAL A 238 19.27 10.90 4.76
C VAL A 238 18.51 9.80 5.52
N ALA A 239 18.46 9.85 6.85
CA ALA A 239 17.72 8.85 7.63
C ALA A 239 16.22 8.81 7.28
N LYS A 240 15.59 9.96 6.99
CA LYS A 240 14.21 10.03 6.50
C LYS A 240 14.08 9.40 5.12
N THR A 241 14.86 9.85 4.14
CA THR A 241 14.79 9.34 2.76
C THR A 241 15.16 7.85 2.64
N GLU A 242 16.05 7.34 3.50
CA GLU A 242 16.31 5.89 3.64
C GLU A 242 15.10 5.13 4.20
N LYS A 243 14.42 5.66 5.23
CA LYS A 243 13.20 5.04 5.78
C LYS A 243 12.08 5.00 4.74
N ASP A 244 11.87 6.11 4.04
CA ASP A 244 10.85 6.25 2.99
C ASP A 244 11.16 5.27 1.84
N ARG A 245 12.42 5.19 1.37
CA ARG A 245 12.87 4.21 0.38
C ARG A 245 12.72 2.76 0.86
N SER A 246 13.10 2.45 2.10
CA SER A 246 13.00 1.09 2.64
C SER A 246 11.54 0.64 2.75
N THR A 247 10.64 1.58 3.06
CA THR A 247 9.18 1.33 3.09
C THR A 247 8.66 1.07 1.68
N ALA A 248 9.06 1.86 0.68
CA ALA A 248 8.70 1.61 -0.72
C ALA A 248 9.25 0.27 -1.26
N GLN A 249 10.50 -0.07 -0.91
CA GLN A 249 11.11 -1.36 -1.27
C GLN A 249 10.43 -2.55 -0.58
N LEU A 250 9.99 -2.41 0.67
CA LEU A 250 9.18 -3.40 1.36
C LEU A 250 7.83 -3.60 0.66
N THR A 251 7.12 -2.52 0.33
CA THR A 251 5.86 -2.60 -0.42
C THR A 251 6.04 -3.28 -1.77
N ALA A 252 7.08 -2.93 -2.53
CA ALA A 252 7.39 -3.54 -3.83
C ALA A 252 7.80 -5.02 -3.71
N ALA A 253 8.55 -5.41 -2.68
CA ALA A 253 8.92 -6.80 -2.44
C ALA A 253 7.72 -7.65 -1.99
N LEU A 254 6.83 -7.12 -1.15
CA LEU A 254 5.57 -7.79 -0.78
C LEU A 254 4.60 -7.91 -1.97
N ALA A 255 4.58 -6.89 -2.84
CA ALA A 255 3.82 -6.89 -4.08
C ALA A 255 4.31 -7.96 -5.07
N TRP A 256 5.63 -8.11 -5.25
CA TRP A 256 6.25 -9.17 -6.08
C TRP A 256 5.93 -10.60 -5.60
N LEU A 257 5.63 -10.81 -4.30
CA LEU A 257 5.18 -12.10 -3.77
C LEU A 257 3.71 -12.43 -4.10
N GLY A 258 2.91 -11.46 -4.54
CA GLY A 258 1.52 -11.66 -5.01
C GLY A 258 0.49 -12.19 -3.99
N LEU A 259 0.86 -12.37 -2.72
CA LEU A 259 0.02 -13.04 -1.72
C LEU A 259 -1.19 -12.23 -1.26
N GLU A 260 -0.99 -10.94 -0.95
CA GLU A 260 -2.05 -10.07 -0.41
C GLU A 260 -3.16 -9.78 -1.43
N THR A 261 -2.94 -10.14 -2.69
CA THR A 261 -3.84 -9.92 -3.83
C THR A 261 -4.58 -11.19 -4.25
N VAL A 262 -4.32 -12.31 -3.59
CA VAL A 262 -5.04 -13.58 -3.74
C VAL A 262 -5.95 -13.79 -2.51
N PRO A 263 -7.24 -14.14 -2.68
CA PRO A 263 -8.12 -14.43 -1.54
C PRO A 263 -7.55 -15.54 -0.66
N HIS A 264 -7.73 -15.42 0.65
CA HIS A 264 -7.31 -16.42 1.65
C HIS A 264 -5.80 -16.71 1.70
N CYS A 265 -4.97 -15.91 1.03
CA CYS A 265 -3.54 -16.16 0.87
C CYS A 265 -2.63 -15.08 1.48
N GLY A 266 -3.14 -13.85 1.64
CA GLY A 266 -2.41 -12.75 2.28
C GLY A 266 -2.11 -12.98 3.77
N GLN A 267 -1.16 -12.21 4.32
CA GLN A 267 -0.78 -12.30 5.73
C GLN A 267 -1.97 -12.03 6.66
N ALA A 268 -2.89 -11.15 6.27
CA ALA A 268 -4.11 -10.88 7.02
C ALA A 268 -4.99 -12.13 7.20
N TYR A 269 -5.09 -13.02 6.20
CA TYR A 269 -5.81 -14.29 6.36
C TYR A 269 -5.07 -15.23 7.31
N GLN A 270 -3.75 -15.32 7.19
CA GLN A 270 -2.92 -16.19 8.04
C GLN A 270 -3.02 -15.81 9.53
N ASP A 271 -2.97 -14.52 9.86
CA ASP A 271 -3.21 -14.05 11.24
C ASP A 271 -4.69 -14.15 11.66
N ASN A 272 -5.67 -13.86 10.79
CA ASN A 272 -7.10 -14.03 11.12
C ASN A 272 -7.46 -15.50 11.41
N LEU A 273 -6.91 -16.45 10.64
CA LEU A 273 -7.08 -17.88 10.88
C LEU A 273 -6.39 -18.32 12.19
N LEU A 274 -5.21 -17.78 12.51
CA LEU A 274 -4.55 -17.99 13.80
C LEU A 274 -5.41 -17.47 14.96
N HIS A 275 -5.96 -16.25 14.84
CA HIS A 275 -6.84 -15.67 15.85
C HIS A 275 -8.12 -16.48 16.03
N ARG A 276 -8.77 -16.93 14.94
CA ARG A 276 -9.92 -17.83 14.99
C ARG A 276 -9.59 -19.14 15.70
N LEU A 277 -8.49 -19.82 15.32
CA LEU A 277 -8.05 -21.07 15.94
C LEU A 277 -7.68 -20.93 17.43
N ILE A 278 -7.30 -19.73 17.89
CA ILE A 278 -7.07 -19.43 19.31
C ILE A 278 -8.40 -19.15 20.03
N ASN A 279 -9.30 -18.37 19.43
CA ASN A 279 -10.57 -17.97 20.04
C ASN A 279 -11.59 -19.14 20.12
N ASP A 280 -11.58 -20.03 19.12
CA ASP A 280 -12.39 -21.26 19.08
C ASP A 280 -11.86 -22.35 20.05
N CYS A 281 -10.67 -22.15 20.64
CA CYS A 281 -10.06 -23.11 21.55
C CYS A 281 -10.71 -23.07 22.93
N CYS A 282 -11.13 -24.23 23.46
CA CYS A 282 -11.71 -24.31 24.80
C CYS A 282 -10.63 -24.09 25.88
N ASP A 283 -10.93 -23.21 26.83
CA ASP A 283 -10.03 -22.81 27.91
C ASP A 283 -9.46 -24.01 28.67
N GLY A 284 -8.13 -24.07 28.79
CA GLY A 284 -7.43 -25.16 29.47
C GLY A 284 -7.58 -26.53 28.81
N THR A 285 -7.88 -26.58 27.50
CA THR A 285 -7.53 -27.71 26.62
C THR A 285 -6.17 -27.46 25.96
N THR A 286 -5.60 -28.44 25.27
CA THR A 286 -4.32 -28.40 24.52
C THR A 286 -3.04 -28.19 25.34
N ASP A 287 -3.10 -27.74 26.59
CA ASP A 287 -1.92 -27.41 27.43
C ASP A 287 -0.94 -28.58 27.66
N TRP A 288 -1.38 -29.82 27.43
CA TRP A 288 -0.54 -31.02 27.49
C TRP A 288 0.55 -31.04 26.40
N ILE A 289 0.33 -30.42 25.22
CA ILE A 289 1.30 -30.45 24.11
C ILE A 289 2.62 -29.76 24.49
N LEU A 290 2.54 -28.70 25.31
CA LEU A 290 3.69 -27.96 25.84
C LEU A 290 4.44 -28.75 26.94
N LYS A 291 3.81 -29.81 27.49
CA LYS A 291 4.38 -30.72 28.49
C LYS A 291 4.99 -31.98 27.85
N HIS A 292 4.49 -32.41 26.69
CA HIS A 292 4.94 -33.61 25.97
C HIS A 292 6.45 -33.58 25.65
N GLN A 293 7.14 -34.70 25.88
CA GLN A 293 8.61 -34.78 25.90
C GLN A 293 9.28 -34.35 24.58
N ARG A 294 8.83 -34.88 23.44
CA ARG A 294 9.43 -34.58 22.13
C ARG A 294 9.19 -33.12 21.73
N MET A 295 8.03 -32.56 22.10
CA MET A 295 7.73 -31.14 21.92
C MET A 295 8.61 -30.25 22.79
N ARG A 296 8.79 -30.57 24.09
CA ARG A 296 9.70 -29.82 24.99
C ARG A 296 11.15 -29.83 24.50
N GLN A 297 11.63 -30.93 23.94
CA GLN A 297 12.95 -30.99 23.32
C GLN A 297 13.07 -30.05 22.11
N TRP A 298 12.09 -30.05 21.21
CA TRP A 298 12.07 -29.14 20.06
C TRP A 298 11.89 -27.66 20.46
N LEU A 299 11.12 -27.38 21.52
CA LEU A 299 10.96 -26.03 22.08
C LEU A 299 12.26 -25.51 22.74
N GLN A 300 13.13 -26.36 23.28
CA GLN A 300 14.42 -25.93 23.84
C GLN A 300 15.47 -25.60 22.76
N ASN A 301 16.29 -24.59 23.00
CA ASN A 301 17.42 -24.26 22.12
C ASN A 301 18.55 -25.29 22.31
N GLY A 302 19.28 -25.61 21.23
CA GLY A 302 20.41 -26.57 21.27
C GLY A 302 20.06 -28.02 21.62
N ARG A 303 18.78 -28.40 21.62
CA ARG A 303 18.28 -29.75 21.98
C ARG A 303 17.24 -30.24 20.98
N GLY A 304 17.10 -31.56 20.83
CA GLY A 304 16.20 -32.18 19.86
C GLY A 304 16.63 -31.97 18.41
N GLY A 305 16.00 -32.70 17.48
CA GLY A 305 16.21 -32.48 16.04
C GLY A 305 15.65 -31.12 15.57
N PRO A 306 16.12 -30.60 14.42
CA PRO A 306 15.59 -29.37 13.85
C PRO A 306 14.14 -29.54 13.37
N ILE A 307 13.79 -30.71 12.84
CA ILE A 307 12.43 -31.05 12.39
C ILE A 307 11.71 -31.90 13.44
N LEU A 308 10.46 -31.51 13.73
CA LEU A 308 9.47 -32.27 14.50
C LEU A 308 8.21 -32.44 13.63
N TRP A 309 7.62 -33.62 13.64
CA TRP A 309 6.34 -33.90 12.97
C TRP A 309 5.21 -34.02 14.02
N LEU A 310 4.07 -33.37 13.82
CA LEU A 310 2.84 -33.59 14.60
C LEU A 310 1.78 -34.18 13.66
N LYS A 311 1.41 -35.44 13.90
CA LYS A 311 0.46 -36.18 13.06
C LYS A 311 -0.79 -36.58 13.81
N GLY A 312 -1.91 -36.64 13.10
CA GLY A 312 -3.20 -37.07 13.66
C GLY A 312 -4.33 -37.07 12.64
N LYS A 313 -5.39 -37.84 12.93
CA LYS A 313 -6.56 -38.03 12.07
C LYS A 313 -7.32 -36.72 11.77
N PRO A 314 -8.20 -36.68 10.74
CA PRO A 314 -9.15 -35.58 10.54
C PRO A 314 -9.87 -35.17 11.83
N GLY A 315 -10.14 -33.86 12.02
CA GLY A 315 -10.95 -33.37 13.15
C GLY A 315 -10.36 -33.55 14.57
N SER A 316 -9.09 -33.92 14.71
CA SER A 316 -8.41 -34.19 16.00
C SER A 316 -7.79 -32.96 16.70
N GLY A 317 -8.01 -31.74 16.19
CA GLY A 317 -7.51 -30.50 16.80
C GLY A 317 -6.08 -30.09 16.42
N LYS A 318 -5.47 -30.71 15.40
CA LYS A 318 -4.09 -30.40 14.93
C LYS A 318 -3.80 -28.91 14.74
N SER A 319 -4.63 -28.20 13.98
CA SER A 319 -4.45 -26.78 13.68
C SER A 319 -4.59 -25.91 14.94
N THR A 320 -5.48 -26.28 15.86
CA THR A 320 -5.64 -25.66 17.19
C THR A 320 -4.40 -25.89 18.07
N LEU A 321 -3.81 -27.09 18.04
CA LEU A 321 -2.53 -27.39 18.70
C LEU A 321 -1.38 -26.57 18.08
N CYS A 322 -1.34 -26.43 16.76
CA CYS A 322 -0.38 -25.56 16.07
C CYS A 322 -0.53 -24.10 16.50
N ALA A 323 -1.76 -23.58 16.53
CA ALA A 323 -2.10 -22.24 17.00
C ALA A 323 -1.69 -22.00 18.48
N LYS A 324 -1.90 -22.98 19.36
CA LYS A 324 -1.43 -22.95 20.75
C LYS A 324 0.10 -22.89 20.86
N ILE A 325 0.81 -23.66 20.05
CA ILE A 325 2.28 -23.64 20.00
C ILE A 325 2.77 -22.28 19.46
N LEU A 326 2.12 -21.72 18.43
CA LEU A 326 2.39 -20.38 17.92
C LEU A 326 2.18 -19.30 18.99
N GLN A 327 1.07 -19.34 19.73
CA GLN A 327 0.80 -18.44 20.85
C GLN A 327 1.91 -18.53 21.92
N PHE A 328 2.31 -19.75 22.30
CA PHE A 328 3.41 -19.98 23.24
C PHE A 328 4.78 -19.51 22.73
N LEU A 329 5.01 -19.49 21.41
CA LEU A 329 6.25 -19.03 20.79
C LEU A 329 6.30 -17.52 20.53
N ARG A 330 5.15 -16.87 20.25
CA ARG A 330 5.01 -15.41 20.08
C ARG A 330 5.14 -14.62 21.39
N ALA A 331 4.99 -15.26 22.54
CA ALA A 331 5.26 -14.66 23.86
C ALA A 331 6.70 -14.08 23.91
N PRO A 332 6.95 -12.95 24.61
CA PRO A 332 8.17 -12.14 24.46
C PRO A 332 9.46 -12.94 24.70
N ARG A 333 10.11 -13.29 23.59
CA ARG A 333 11.32 -14.14 23.51
C ARG A 333 12.19 -13.67 22.35
N GLN A 334 13.47 -13.96 22.42
CA GLN A 334 14.47 -13.58 21.41
C GLN A 334 14.43 -14.46 20.14
N SER A 335 13.30 -15.09 19.80
CA SER A 335 13.20 -16.03 18.68
C SER A 335 12.23 -15.56 17.60
N THR A 336 12.70 -15.47 16.35
CA THR A 336 11.86 -15.20 15.18
C THR A 336 10.92 -16.38 14.92
N VAL A 337 9.62 -16.10 14.72
CA VAL A 337 8.59 -17.12 14.46
C VAL A 337 7.96 -16.85 13.11
N LEU A 338 7.94 -17.86 12.25
CA LEU A 338 7.34 -17.87 10.92
C LEU A 338 6.33 -19.03 10.86
N PHE A 339 5.23 -18.86 10.13
CA PHE A 339 4.16 -19.84 10.11
C PHE A 339 3.35 -19.82 8.81
N CYS A 340 2.77 -20.95 8.46
CA CYS A 340 1.89 -21.09 7.30
C CYS A 340 0.80 -22.13 7.57
N PHE A 341 -0.46 -21.72 7.49
CA PHE A 341 -1.62 -22.59 7.44
C PHE A 341 -1.99 -22.81 5.97
N TYR A 342 -1.71 -24.01 5.46
CA TYR A 342 -2.10 -24.45 4.13
C TYR A 342 -3.42 -25.22 4.23
N SER A 343 -4.55 -24.49 4.16
CA SER A 343 -5.88 -25.09 4.24
C SER A 343 -6.39 -25.55 2.87
N TYR A 344 -7.40 -26.43 2.84
CA TYR A 344 -8.08 -26.80 1.59
C TYR A 344 -8.55 -25.58 0.77
N ILE A 345 -8.98 -24.50 1.43
CA ILE A 345 -9.39 -23.24 0.77
C ILE A 345 -8.22 -22.58 0.03
N VAL A 346 -7.02 -22.57 0.64
CA VAL A 346 -5.79 -22.14 -0.04
C VAL A 346 -5.50 -23.08 -1.21
N SER A 347 -5.62 -24.40 -1.06
CA SER A 347 -5.37 -25.36 -2.14
C SER A 347 -6.35 -25.30 -3.31
N SER A 348 -7.54 -24.74 -3.12
CA SER A 348 -8.48 -24.41 -4.19
C SER A 348 -8.17 -23.06 -4.85
N THR A 349 -7.56 -22.11 -4.12
CA THR A 349 -7.42 -20.71 -4.55
C THR A 349 -6.01 -20.36 -5.08
N TYR A 350 -4.98 -21.10 -4.66
CA TYR A 350 -3.59 -20.93 -5.08
C TYR A 350 -3.06 -22.25 -5.68
N PRO A 351 -2.60 -22.27 -6.95
CA PRO A 351 -2.32 -23.52 -7.66
C PRO A 351 -1.01 -24.21 -7.23
N ASP A 352 0.03 -23.44 -6.89
CA ASP A 352 1.34 -23.96 -6.49
C ASP A 352 1.52 -23.90 -4.95
N PRO A 353 1.49 -25.04 -4.23
CA PRO A 353 1.66 -25.06 -2.78
C PRO A 353 3.08 -24.72 -2.33
N VAL A 354 4.09 -24.96 -3.16
CA VAL A 354 5.49 -24.70 -2.83
C VAL A 354 5.77 -23.20 -2.88
N VAL A 355 5.40 -22.54 -3.97
CA VAL A 355 5.50 -21.09 -4.11
C VAL A 355 4.70 -20.40 -3.02
N PHE A 356 3.46 -20.82 -2.75
CA PHE A 356 2.65 -20.26 -1.66
C PHE A 356 3.35 -20.35 -0.29
N ILE A 357 3.78 -21.55 0.12
CA ILE A 357 4.38 -21.76 1.44
C ILE A 357 5.68 -20.96 1.57
N LEU A 358 6.57 -21.00 0.58
CA LEU A 358 7.84 -20.29 0.64
C LEU A 358 7.63 -18.76 0.57
N ALA A 359 6.74 -18.26 -0.28
CA ALA A 359 6.40 -16.84 -0.34
C ALA A 359 5.79 -16.32 0.98
N THR A 360 4.97 -17.12 1.66
CA THR A 360 4.37 -16.76 2.96
C THR A 360 5.46 -16.57 4.02
N LEU A 361 6.44 -17.48 4.05
CA LEU A 361 7.60 -17.37 4.93
C LEU A 361 8.46 -16.13 4.61
N VAL A 362 8.70 -15.81 3.32
CA VAL A 362 9.41 -14.58 2.91
C VAL A 362 8.64 -13.33 3.32
N SER A 363 7.32 -13.26 3.08
CA SER A 363 6.46 -12.13 3.48
C SER A 363 6.59 -11.84 4.97
N GLN A 364 6.54 -12.88 5.81
CA GLN A 364 6.69 -12.74 7.26
C GLN A 364 8.09 -12.31 7.68
N VAL A 365 9.15 -12.82 7.02
CA VAL A 365 10.52 -12.34 7.25
C VAL A 365 10.65 -10.86 6.93
N LEU A 366 10.15 -10.41 5.78
CA LEU A 366 10.23 -9.00 5.36
C LEU A 366 9.43 -8.07 6.27
N ARG A 367 8.27 -8.51 6.75
CA ARG A 367 7.45 -7.77 7.73
C ARG A 367 8.11 -7.68 9.11
N GLN A 368 8.81 -8.73 9.56
CA GLN A 368 9.54 -8.74 10.85
C GLN A 368 10.92 -8.07 10.77
N ARG A 369 11.52 -7.98 9.57
CA ARG A 369 12.88 -7.47 9.32
C ARG A 369 12.92 -6.68 8.01
N SER A 370 12.32 -5.48 8.04
CA SER A 370 12.24 -4.60 6.86
C SER A 370 13.61 -4.15 6.32
N ASP A 371 14.68 -4.23 7.11
CA ASP A 371 16.06 -4.02 6.63
C ASP A 371 16.52 -5.05 5.58
N LEU A 372 15.85 -6.20 5.49
CA LEU A 372 16.10 -7.21 4.46
C LEU A 372 15.40 -6.88 3.13
N ALA A 373 14.40 -6.00 3.13
CA ALA A 373 13.60 -5.68 1.95
C ALA A 373 14.44 -5.08 0.81
N THR A 374 15.42 -4.23 1.12
CA THR A 374 16.35 -3.66 0.12
C THR A 374 17.11 -4.75 -0.65
N TYR A 375 17.46 -5.89 -0.03
CA TYR A 375 18.16 -6.99 -0.72
C TYR A 375 17.22 -7.78 -1.65
N VAL A 376 16.02 -8.14 -1.17
CA VAL A 376 15.01 -8.81 -2.01
C VAL A 376 14.63 -7.91 -3.19
N TYR A 377 14.45 -6.62 -2.89
CA TYR A 377 14.17 -5.62 -3.88
C TYR A 377 15.30 -5.50 -4.92
N GLU A 378 16.56 -5.34 -4.52
CA GLU A 378 17.67 -5.09 -5.46
C GLU A 378 18.12 -6.33 -6.24
N GLU A 379 18.09 -7.54 -5.68
CA GLU A 379 18.55 -8.74 -6.40
C GLU A 379 17.43 -9.50 -7.14
N PHE A 380 16.16 -9.31 -6.78
CA PHE A 380 15.02 -10.04 -7.39
C PHE A 380 14.02 -9.11 -8.09
N VAL A 381 13.55 -8.05 -7.43
CA VAL A 381 12.51 -7.17 -8.00
C VAL A 381 13.07 -6.22 -9.06
N ALA A 382 14.24 -5.61 -8.80
CA ALA A 382 14.91 -4.67 -9.70
C ALA A 382 15.55 -5.35 -10.93
N GLU A 383 15.93 -6.63 -10.78
CA GLU A 383 16.43 -7.49 -11.85
C GLU A 383 15.29 -8.25 -12.57
N SER A 384 14.02 -7.90 -12.30
CA SER A 384 12.80 -8.52 -12.85
C SER A 384 12.79 -10.06 -12.81
N ARG A 385 13.35 -10.68 -11.76
CA ARG A 385 13.39 -12.14 -11.64
C ARG A 385 11.98 -12.70 -11.44
N PRO A 386 11.62 -13.80 -12.12
CA PRO A 386 10.33 -14.45 -11.92
C PRO A 386 10.20 -15.02 -10.50
N LEU A 387 9.00 -14.92 -9.93
CA LEU A 387 8.62 -15.60 -8.69
C LEU A 387 8.56 -17.10 -8.96
N SER A 388 9.58 -17.84 -8.53
CA SER A 388 9.70 -19.29 -8.76
C SER A 388 10.14 -20.02 -7.50
N ILE A 389 9.92 -21.34 -7.45
CA ILE A 389 10.41 -22.22 -6.38
C ILE A 389 11.92 -22.01 -6.15
N ARG A 390 12.73 -21.96 -7.22
CA ARG A 390 14.18 -21.72 -7.13
C ARG A 390 14.48 -20.33 -6.56
N SER A 391 13.80 -19.29 -7.05
CA SER A 391 13.97 -17.91 -6.57
C SER A 391 13.69 -17.81 -5.06
N LEU A 392 12.63 -18.48 -4.58
CA LEU A 392 12.21 -18.47 -3.18
C LEU A 392 13.10 -19.35 -2.29
N GLN A 393 13.62 -20.47 -2.78
CA GLN A 393 14.61 -21.29 -2.09
C GLN A 393 15.95 -20.55 -1.94
N GLU A 394 16.46 -19.92 -3.01
CA GLU A 394 17.65 -19.05 -3.00
C GLU A 394 17.45 -17.94 -1.95
N LEU A 395 16.30 -17.28 -2.00
CA LEU A 395 15.97 -16.17 -1.11
C LEU A 395 15.87 -16.59 0.36
N LEU A 396 15.13 -17.65 0.70
CA LEU A 396 15.04 -18.15 2.07
C LEU A 396 16.38 -18.66 2.61
N SER A 397 17.22 -19.29 1.78
CA SER A 397 18.55 -19.74 2.21
C SER A 397 19.49 -18.59 2.58
N ASN A 398 19.30 -17.41 1.97
CA ASN A 398 20.01 -16.17 2.33
C ASN A 398 19.37 -15.40 3.49
N LEU A 399 18.03 -15.43 3.60
CA LEU A 399 17.27 -14.69 4.61
C LEU A 399 17.25 -15.38 5.98
N LEU A 400 17.02 -16.70 6.06
CA LEU A 400 16.91 -17.42 7.35
C LEU A 400 18.16 -17.25 8.25
N PRO A 401 19.41 -17.23 7.74
CA PRO A 401 20.61 -16.94 8.54
C PRO A 401 20.69 -15.55 9.19
N GLN A 402 19.81 -14.62 8.80
CA GLN A 402 19.70 -13.26 9.35
C GLN A 402 18.81 -13.19 10.60
N LEU A 403 18.11 -14.27 10.92
CA LEU A 403 17.05 -14.34 11.93
C LEU A 403 17.59 -14.91 13.23
N VAL A 404 16.99 -14.50 14.36
CA VAL A 404 17.45 -14.98 15.67
C VAL A 404 16.65 -16.23 16.01
N MET A 405 17.32 -17.39 16.02
CA MET A 405 16.73 -18.70 16.37
C MET A 405 15.39 -19.00 15.62
N PRO A 406 15.39 -19.00 14.27
CA PRO A 406 14.16 -19.07 13.49
C PRO A 406 13.37 -20.36 13.72
N ARG A 407 12.06 -20.19 13.98
CA ARG A 407 11.09 -21.28 14.17
C ARG A 407 10.01 -21.18 13.11
N ILE A 408 9.87 -22.22 12.30
CA ILE A 408 8.94 -22.35 11.18
C ILE A 408 7.86 -23.38 11.57
N LEU A 409 6.59 -23.05 11.41
CA LEU A 409 5.46 -23.94 11.74
C LEU A 409 4.52 -24.02 10.53
N ILE A 410 4.35 -25.20 9.95
CA ILE A 410 3.57 -25.40 8.72
C ILE A 410 2.50 -26.46 8.98
N ASP A 411 1.24 -26.05 8.86
CA ASP A 411 0.05 -26.88 9.09
C ASP A 411 -0.69 -27.15 7.77
N GLY A 412 -1.19 -28.38 7.61
CA GLY A 412 -2.01 -28.78 6.47
C GLY A 412 -1.25 -29.14 5.18
N ILE A 413 0.02 -29.56 5.25
CA ILE A 413 0.78 -29.97 4.04
C ILE A 413 0.20 -31.20 3.31
N ASP A 414 -0.73 -31.92 3.93
CA ASP A 414 -1.53 -32.98 3.32
C ASP A 414 -2.73 -32.46 2.51
N GLU A 415 -3.12 -31.19 2.64
CA GLU A 415 -4.30 -30.63 1.97
C GLU A 415 -4.02 -30.18 0.53
N CYS A 416 -2.77 -30.28 0.05
CA CYS A 416 -2.45 -30.18 -1.38
C CYS A 416 -2.59 -31.52 -2.15
N ILE A 417 -3.00 -32.60 -1.48
CA ILE A 417 -3.36 -33.85 -2.16
C ILE A 417 -4.73 -33.68 -2.81
N ARG A 418 -4.74 -33.71 -4.15
CA ARG A 418 -5.98 -33.83 -4.92
C ARG A 418 -6.37 -35.30 -5.00
N TYR A 419 -7.65 -35.59 -4.79
CA TYR A 419 -8.22 -36.95 -4.84
C TYR A 419 -9.13 -37.12 -6.06
N ASP A 420 -9.09 -38.31 -6.65
CA ASP A 420 -9.85 -38.67 -7.86
C ASP A 420 -11.31 -39.01 -7.54
N ILE A 421 -12.08 -39.33 -8.59
CA ILE A 421 -13.48 -39.77 -8.49
C ILE A 421 -13.66 -41.06 -7.67
N HIS A 422 -12.58 -41.78 -7.35
CA HIS A 422 -12.56 -43.00 -6.54
C HIS A 422 -11.96 -42.78 -5.15
N GLY A 423 -11.60 -41.55 -4.78
CA GLY A 423 -10.99 -41.21 -3.50
C GLY A 423 -9.53 -41.64 -3.33
N LYS A 424 -8.82 -41.97 -4.41
CA LYS A 424 -7.36 -42.16 -4.45
C LYS A 424 -6.66 -40.83 -4.75
N PRO A 425 -5.40 -40.61 -4.36
CA PRO A 425 -4.66 -39.43 -4.80
C PRO A 425 -4.51 -39.39 -6.33
N CYS A 426 -4.92 -38.29 -6.98
CA CYS A 426 -4.64 -38.06 -8.42
C CYS A 426 -3.14 -37.93 -8.66
N ASP A 427 -2.51 -37.12 -7.81
CA ASP A 427 -1.08 -36.87 -7.82
C ASP A 427 -0.59 -36.62 -6.39
N LEU A 428 0.65 -37.06 -6.13
CA LEU A 428 1.36 -36.95 -4.86
C LEU A 428 2.64 -36.13 -5.01
N THR A 429 2.95 -35.64 -6.21
CA THR A 429 4.11 -34.80 -6.52
C THR A 429 4.10 -33.48 -5.73
N PRO A 430 2.97 -32.73 -5.60
CA PRO A 430 2.95 -31.48 -4.85
C PRO A 430 3.38 -31.66 -3.39
N VAL A 431 2.90 -32.69 -2.69
CA VAL A 431 3.33 -33.01 -1.32
C VAL A 431 4.83 -33.33 -1.27
N LYS A 432 5.33 -34.11 -2.25
CA LYS A 432 6.73 -34.51 -2.30
C LYS A 432 7.66 -33.32 -2.52
N GLU A 433 7.25 -32.33 -3.32
CA GLU A 433 8.00 -31.10 -3.62
C GLU A 433 7.92 -30.06 -2.50
N VAL A 434 6.74 -29.89 -1.89
CA VAL A 434 6.55 -29.12 -0.65
C VAL A 434 7.49 -29.66 0.43
N LEU A 435 7.50 -30.98 0.63
CA LEU A 435 8.33 -31.60 1.65
C LEU A 435 9.84 -31.54 1.32
N VAL A 436 10.25 -31.63 0.05
CA VAL A 436 11.67 -31.40 -0.33
C VAL A 436 12.06 -29.95 -0.04
N SER A 437 11.24 -28.99 -0.44
CA SER A 437 11.53 -27.56 -0.29
C SER A 437 11.59 -27.14 1.18
N ILE A 438 10.69 -27.65 2.02
CA ILE A 438 10.70 -27.41 3.48
C ILE A 438 11.94 -28.05 4.12
N LEU A 439 12.29 -29.28 3.74
CA LEU A 439 13.48 -29.96 4.29
C LEU A 439 14.79 -29.28 3.86
N GLN A 440 14.84 -28.61 2.71
CA GLN A 440 15.99 -27.80 2.28
C GLN A 440 16.20 -26.52 3.12
N LEU A 441 15.22 -26.11 3.95
CA LEU A 441 15.39 -25.02 4.92
C LEU A 441 16.12 -25.46 6.22
N GLU A 442 16.42 -26.75 6.36
CA GLU A 442 17.28 -27.31 7.41
C GLU A 442 18.74 -26.89 7.16
N ASN A 443 19.21 -25.84 7.84
CA ASN A 443 20.60 -25.39 7.77
C ASN A 443 21.40 -25.88 9.01
N PRO A 444 22.09 -27.04 8.96
CA PRO A 444 22.85 -27.57 10.07
C PRO A 444 24.19 -26.85 10.31
N MET A 445 24.65 -26.00 9.38
CA MET A 445 25.95 -25.32 9.50
C MET A 445 25.91 -24.14 10.49
N GLN A 446 24.73 -23.64 10.87
CA GLN A 446 24.57 -22.58 11.87
C GLN A 446 24.57 -23.12 13.30
N ALA A 447 25.73 -23.61 13.76
CA ALA A 447 25.90 -24.28 15.06
C ALA A 447 25.35 -23.51 16.28
N CYS A 448 25.30 -22.17 16.25
CA CYS A 448 24.78 -21.34 17.35
C CYS A 448 23.24 -21.16 17.35
N ALA A 449 22.55 -21.35 16.21
CA ALA A 449 21.12 -21.05 16.08
C ALA A 449 20.44 -21.81 14.91
N PRO A 450 20.35 -23.16 14.96
CA PRO A 450 19.77 -23.94 13.87
C PRO A 450 18.28 -23.65 13.67
N THR A 451 17.86 -23.51 12.41
CA THR A 451 16.44 -23.41 12.03
C THR A 451 15.65 -24.60 12.56
N LYS A 452 14.50 -24.32 13.18
CA LYS A 452 13.60 -25.35 13.69
C LYS A 452 12.27 -25.35 12.96
N ILE A 453 11.85 -26.51 12.48
CA ILE A 453 10.65 -26.69 11.68
C ILE A 453 9.68 -27.64 12.42
N LEU A 454 8.44 -27.23 12.58
CA LEU A 454 7.33 -28.10 12.96
C LEU A 454 6.45 -28.30 11.73
N ILE A 455 6.30 -29.56 11.31
CA ILE A 455 5.35 -29.96 10.27
C ILE A 455 4.13 -30.53 10.98
N VAL A 456 2.94 -30.06 10.64
CA VAL A 456 1.66 -30.53 11.19
C VAL A 456 0.79 -31.05 10.05
N SER A 457 0.37 -32.32 10.11
CA SER A 457 -0.31 -32.98 8.99
C SER A 457 -1.18 -34.18 9.39
N ARG A 458 -1.95 -34.72 8.45
CA ARG A 458 -2.42 -36.12 8.53
C ARG A 458 -1.26 -37.12 8.43
N ASP A 459 -1.54 -38.34 8.86
CA ASP A 459 -0.67 -39.50 8.65
C ASP A 459 -0.91 -40.06 7.24
N VAL A 460 -0.10 -39.62 6.28
CA VAL A 460 -0.19 -40.02 4.86
C VAL A 460 1.07 -40.81 4.49
N LEU A 461 0.93 -41.87 3.70
CA LEU A 461 1.99 -42.85 3.43
C LEU A 461 3.29 -42.22 2.89
N GLU A 462 3.18 -41.23 2.01
CA GLU A 462 4.29 -40.50 1.41
C GLU A 462 5.02 -39.61 2.43
N LEU A 463 4.28 -39.07 3.40
CA LEU A 463 4.85 -38.33 4.53
C LEU A 463 5.58 -39.29 5.48
N VAL A 464 5.00 -40.47 5.78
CA VAL A 464 5.68 -41.52 6.55
C VAL A 464 7.01 -41.90 5.88
N GLY A 465 7.04 -42.05 4.56
CA GLY A 465 8.26 -42.40 3.82
C GLY A 465 9.47 -41.49 4.11
N LYS A 466 9.27 -40.15 4.11
CA LYS A 466 10.35 -39.16 4.35
C LYS A 466 10.48 -38.70 5.81
N LEU A 467 9.39 -38.73 6.61
CA LEU A 467 9.37 -38.23 8.00
C LEU A 467 9.48 -39.32 9.07
N SER A 468 9.34 -40.61 8.74
CA SER A 468 9.48 -41.75 9.69
C SER A 468 10.75 -41.73 10.55
N LYS A 469 11.85 -41.18 10.02
CA LYS A 469 13.15 -41.06 10.73
C LYS A 469 13.27 -39.79 11.59
N ARG A 470 12.26 -38.90 11.59
CA ARG A 470 12.25 -37.65 12.36
C ARG A 470 11.45 -37.83 13.66
N PRO A 471 11.77 -37.09 14.74
CA PRO A 471 10.93 -37.02 15.93
C PRO A 471 9.48 -36.72 15.56
N THR A 472 8.54 -37.47 16.14
CA THR A 472 7.11 -37.39 15.81
C THR A 472 6.26 -37.32 17.08
N VAL A 473 5.24 -36.48 17.11
CA VAL A 473 4.12 -36.49 18.08
C VAL A 473 2.92 -37.05 17.33
N ALA A 474 2.31 -38.13 17.83
CA ALA A 474 1.27 -38.87 17.14
C ALA A 474 0.01 -38.86 18.02
N LEU A 475 -1.03 -38.12 17.61
CA LEU A 475 -2.20 -37.86 18.47
C LEU A 475 -2.99 -39.14 18.81
N ASP A 476 -2.89 -40.17 17.98
CA ASP A 476 -3.38 -41.54 18.24
C ASP A 476 -2.71 -42.21 19.45
N GLN A 477 -1.52 -41.77 19.86
CA GLN A 477 -0.78 -42.27 21.03
C GLN A 477 -1.06 -41.45 22.31
N GLU A 478 -1.75 -40.31 22.20
CA GLU A 478 -2.00 -39.35 23.29
C GLU A 478 -3.47 -39.41 23.76
N SER A 479 -4.07 -40.62 23.74
CA SER A 479 -5.52 -40.85 23.90
C SER A 479 -6.11 -40.32 25.22
N ASP A 480 -5.40 -40.47 26.34
CA ASP A 480 -5.82 -39.95 27.65
C ASP A 480 -5.91 -38.41 27.65
N ALA A 481 -4.92 -37.74 27.04
CA ALA A 481 -4.87 -36.29 26.96
C ALA A 481 -5.98 -35.73 26.05
N LEU A 482 -6.22 -36.38 24.90
CA LEU A 482 -7.35 -36.05 24.03
C LEU A 482 -8.70 -36.29 24.72
N THR A 483 -8.83 -37.38 25.49
CA THR A 483 -10.06 -37.71 26.23
C THR A 483 -10.34 -36.69 27.33
N ALA A 484 -9.31 -36.22 28.04
CA ALA A 484 -9.43 -35.13 29.01
C ALA A 484 -9.84 -33.80 28.35
N ASP A 485 -9.17 -33.41 27.26
CA ASP A 485 -9.50 -32.17 26.51
C ASP A 485 -10.93 -32.23 25.93
N ILE A 486 -11.34 -33.36 25.34
CA ILE A 486 -12.70 -33.57 24.81
C ILE A 486 -13.73 -33.57 25.93
N THR A 487 -13.45 -34.18 27.08
CA THR A 487 -14.34 -34.15 28.25
C THR A 487 -14.57 -32.70 28.72
N ARG A 488 -13.53 -31.86 28.68
CA ARG A 488 -13.63 -30.43 29.01
C ARG A 488 -14.44 -29.66 27.96
N TYR A 489 -14.13 -29.83 26.68
CA TYR A 489 -14.85 -29.21 25.57
C TYR A 489 -16.35 -29.56 25.57
N ALA A 490 -16.67 -30.85 25.68
CA ALA A 490 -18.06 -31.32 25.76
C ALA A 490 -18.78 -30.81 27.01
N THR A 491 -18.08 -30.53 28.12
CA THR A 491 -18.71 -29.88 29.28
C THR A 491 -19.13 -28.45 28.96
N LYS A 492 -18.21 -27.63 28.42
CA LYS A 492 -18.49 -26.24 28.05
C LYS A 492 -19.61 -26.13 27.01
N CYS A 493 -19.64 -27.00 26.02
CA CYS A 493 -20.72 -27.03 25.02
C CYS A 493 -22.09 -27.50 25.58
N LEU A 494 -22.11 -28.29 26.65
CA LEU A 494 -23.36 -28.73 27.29
C LEU A 494 -23.92 -27.72 28.30
N GLU A 495 -23.16 -26.69 28.69
CA GLU A 495 -23.66 -25.60 29.55
C GLU A 495 -24.78 -24.82 28.85
N THR A 496 -24.59 -24.42 27.58
CA THR A 496 -25.64 -23.77 26.76
C THR A 496 -26.90 -24.63 26.67
N LEU A 497 -26.73 -25.95 26.44
CA LEU A 497 -27.85 -26.87 26.26
C LEU A 497 -28.58 -27.14 27.59
N ARG A 498 -27.86 -27.24 28.71
CA ARG A 498 -28.43 -27.28 30.07
C ARG A 498 -29.33 -26.09 30.32
N ASP A 499 -28.87 -24.89 30.00
CA ASP A 499 -29.57 -23.66 30.39
C ASP A 499 -30.94 -23.53 29.70
N ARG A 500 -31.09 -24.07 28.47
CA ARG A 500 -32.41 -24.17 27.79
C ARG A 500 -33.39 -25.09 28.52
N PHE A 501 -32.89 -26.18 29.10
CA PHE A 501 -33.70 -27.20 29.78
C PHE A 501 -33.74 -27.03 31.31
N SER A 502 -33.10 -25.99 31.85
CA SER A 502 -32.85 -25.76 33.29
C SER A 502 -34.06 -25.87 34.23
N ASN A 503 -35.28 -25.71 33.72
CA ASN A 503 -36.53 -25.86 34.48
C ASN A 503 -37.08 -27.30 34.55
N LEU A 504 -36.45 -28.27 33.89
CA LEU A 504 -36.91 -29.66 33.82
C LEU A 504 -36.16 -30.57 34.80
N VAL A 505 -36.91 -31.43 35.51
CA VAL A 505 -36.34 -32.39 36.47
C VAL A 505 -35.61 -33.51 35.75
N GLY A 506 -34.40 -33.86 36.22
CA GLY A 506 -33.61 -34.98 35.69
C GLY A 506 -32.58 -34.62 34.61
N VAL A 507 -32.60 -33.38 34.11
CA VAL A 507 -31.69 -32.87 33.06
C VAL A 507 -30.22 -33.22 33.31
N ASP A 508 -29.70 -33.02 34.53
CA ASP A 508 -28.29 -33.30 34.83
C ASP A 508 -27.90 -34.78 34.66
N ASN A 509 -28.83 -35.71 34.83
CA ASN A 509 -28.58 -37.14 34.57
C ASN A 509 -28.50 -37.39 33.06
N VAL A 510 -29.46 -36.87 32.28
CA VAL A 510 -29.46 -37.00 30.82
C VAL A 510 -28.21 -36.35 30.22
N LEU A 511 -27.84 -35.14 30.64
CA LEU A 511 -26.61 -34.45 30.21
C LEU A 511 -25.34 -35.20 30.59
N LYS A 512 -25.29 -35.84 31.75
CA LYS A 512 -24.18 -36.69 32.18
C LYS A 512 -24.04 -37.91 31.28
N ASP A 513 -25.14 -38.50 30.82
CA ASP A 513 -25.14 -39.58 29.84
C ASP A 513 -24.88 -39.10 28.40
N VAL A 514 -25.35 -37.92 27.98
CA VAL A 514 -24.92 -37.25 26.73
C VAL A 514 -23.40 -37.12 26.74
N LYS A 515 -22.83 -36.49 27.78
CA LYS A 515 -21.39 -36.28 27.96
C LYS A 515 -20.62 -37.59 27.92
N ARG A 516 -21.07 -38.62 28.65
CA ARG A 516 -20.45 -39.96 28.67
C ARG A 516 -20.41 -40.58 27.28
N ASN A 517 -21.54 -40.60 26.56
CA ASN A 517 -21.63 -41.19 25.23
C ASN A 517 -20.84 -40.39 24.18
N VAL A 518 -20.89 -39.05 24.24
CA VAL A 518 -20.11 -38.17 23.36
C VAL A 518 -18.60 -38.39 23.54
N VAL A 519 -18.09 -38.42 24.77
CA VAL A 519 -16.67 -38.67 25.02
C VAL A 519 -16.25 -40.03 24.47
N LEU A 520 -16.99 -41.10 24.79
CA LEU A 520 -16.69 -42.47 24.36
C LEU A 520 -16.76 -42.64 22.82
N LYS A 521 -17.83 -42.14 22.18
CA LYS A 521 -18.04 -42.27 20.72
C LYS A 521 -17.13 -41.33 19.90
N SER A 522 -16.58 -40.27 20.48
CA SER A 522 -15.66 -39.35 19.78
C SER A 522 -14.37 -40.00 19.26
N GLN A 523 -13.88 -41.04 19.95
CA GLN A 523 -12.57 -41.67 19.71
C GLN A 523 -11.40 -40.67 19.59
N GLY A 524 -11.43 -39.51 20.25
CA GLY A 524 -10.40 -38.48 20.07
C GLY A 524 -10.62 -37.55 18.86
N MET A 525 -11.87 -37.17 18.55
CA MET A 525 -12.21 -36.29 17.42
C MET A 525 -13.17 -35.15 17.81
N PHE A 526 -12.62 -33.94 18.03
CA PHE A 526 -13.38 -32.74 18.37
C PHE A 526 -14.41 -32.35 17.30
N LEU A 527 -14.11 -32.56 16.01
CA LEU A 527 -15.07 -32.25 14.93
C LEU A 527 -16.37 -33.05 15.07
N TRP A 528 -16.27 -34.35 15.35
CA TRP A 528 -17.44 -35.21 15.56
C TRP A 528 -18.23 -34.75 16.80
N VAL A 529 -17.53 -34.39 17.88
CA VAL A 529 -18.15 -33.85 19.10
C VAL A 529 -18.93 -32.55 18.80
N ARG A 530 -18.30 -31.59 18.11
CA ARG A 530 -18.94 -30.32 17.71
C ARG A 530 -20.19 -30.57 16.87
N LEU A 531 -20.09 -31.45 15.88
CA LEU A 531 -21.18 -31.75 14.95
C LEU A 531 -22.36 -32.46 15.62
N VAL A 532 -22.10 -33.41 16.53
CA VAL A 532 -23.16 -34.12 17.27
C VAL A 532 -23.79 -33.24 18.34
N LEU A 533 -23.02 -32.43 19.07
CA LEU A 533 -23.58 -31.49 20.04
C LEU A 533 -24.42 -30.39 19.36
N ALA A 534 -23.97 -29.86 18.23
CA ALA A 534 -24.76 -28.90 17.43
C ALA A 534 -26.03 -29.54 16.82
N GLN A 535 -26.00 -30.84 16.48
CA GLN A 535 -27.21 -31.56 16.07
C GLN A 535 -28.18 -31.71 17.26
N LEU A 536 -27.70 -32.12 18.45
CA LEU A 536 -28.53 -32.22 19.66
C LEU A 536 -29.16 -30.88 20.03
N GLU A 537 -28.44 -29.77 19.85
CA GLU A 537 -28.96 -28.43 20.07
C GLU A 537 -30.08 -28.08 19.08
N PHE A 538 -29.99 -28.50 17.82
CA PHE A 538 -31.00 -28.19 16.79
C PHE A 538 -32.22 -29.13 16.79
N ASP A 539 -32.01 -30.43 17.02
CA ASP A 539 -33.03 -31.48 16.86
C ASP A 539 -33.85 -31.72 18.16
N ALA A 540 -33.36 -31.35 19.36
CA ALA A 540 -34.03 -31.67 20.63
C ALA A 540 -34.77 -30.47 21.26
N TYR A 541 -36.06 -30.67 21.56
CA TYR A 541 -37.02 -29.71 22.11
C TYR A 541 -37.52 -30.10 23.50
N ASN A 542 -37.39 -31.37 23.90
CA ASN A 542 -37.73 -31.90 25.23
C ASN A 542 -36.68 -32.94 25.73
N LEU A 543 -36.92 -33.53 26.91
CA LEU A 543 -36.02 -34.55 27.50
C LEU A 543 -36.03 -35.88 26.74
N ASP A 544 -37.20 -36.35 26.30
CA ASP A 544 -37.33 -37.59 25.55
C ASP A 544 -36.57 -37.49 24.22
N ASP A 545 -36.57 -36.33 23.56
CA ASP A 545 -35.77 -36.08 22.35
C ASP A 545 -34.27 -36.26 22.63
N LEU A 546 -33.77 -35.74 23.77
CA LEU A 546 -32.38 -35.89 24.18
C LEU A 546 -32.02 -37.35 24.47
N GLU A 547 -32.85 -38.07 25.22
CA GLU A 547 -32.62 -39.49 25.52
C GLU A 547 -32.64 -40.35 24.24
N ASN A 548 -33.62 -40.11 23.36
CA ASN A 548 -33.69 -40.75 22.05
C ASN A 548 -32.47 -40.43 21.18
N ALA A 549 -31.99 -39.17 21.18
CA ALA A 549 -30.81 -38.78 20.40
C ALA A 549 -29.48 -39.28 21.00
N VAL A 550 -29.40 -39.51 22.32
CA VAL A 550 -28.29 -40.24 22.97
C VAL A 550 -28.29 -41.71 22.57
N ALA A 551 -29.43 -42.38 22.66
CA ALA A 551 -29.57 -43.78 22.26
C ALA A 551 -29.20 -43.96 20.77
N ASN A 552 -29.71 -43.09 19.91
CA ASN A 552 -29.45 -43.11 18.47
C ASN A 552 -28.12 -42.46 18.06
N MET A 553 -27.27 -41.95 18.96
CA MET A 553 -26.05 -41.20 18.63
C MET A 553 -25.11 -41.98 17.67
N PRO A 554 -24.60 -41.39 16.56
CA PRO A 554 -23.79 -42.10 15.56
C PRO A 554 -22.46 -42.61 16.13
N HIS A 555 -21.80 -43.57 15.47
CA HIS A 555 -20.55 -44.17 15.97
C HIS A 555 -19.29 -43.58 15.29
N SER A 556 -19.45 -42.85 14.20
CA SER A 556 -18.39 -42.22 13.41
C SER A 556 -18.87 -40.97 12.67
N LEU A 557 -17.96 -40.24 12.02
CA LEU A 557 -18.33 -39.21 11.03
C LEU A 557 -19.03 -39.79 9.80
N HIS A 558 -18.71 -41.02 9.40
CA HIS A 558 -19.33 -41.65 8.24
C HIS A 558 -20.83 -41.85 8.49
N ASP A 559 -21.21 -42.37 9.67
CA ASP A 559 -22.61 -42.56 10.04
C ASP A 559 -23.34 -41.20 10.17
N PHE A 560 -22.67 -40.20 10.73
CA PHE A 560 -23.21 -38.84 10.86
C PHE A 560 -23.52 -38.21 9.50
N TYR A 561 -22.57 -38.24 8.55
CA TYR A 561 -22.79 -37.73 7.20
C TYR A 561 -23.81 -38.58 6.41
N SER A 562 -23.79 -39.90 6.58
CA SER A 562 -24.77 -40.83 5.97
C SER A 562 -26.20 -40.50 6.38
N ARG A 563 -26.44 -40.19 7.67
CA ARG A 563 -27.75 -39.76 8.17
C ARG A 563 -28.20 -38.42 7.60
N ILE A 564 -27.29 -37.45 7.45
CA ILE A 564 -27.64 -36.16 6.83
C ILE A 564 -27.98 -36.36 5.35
N VAL A 565 -27.19 -37.17 4.63
CA VAL A 565 -27.47 -37.54 3.24
C VAL A 565 -28.82 -38.27 3.10
N HIS A 566 -29.14 -39.20 4.01
CA HIS A 566 -30.44 -39.85 4.06
C HIS A 566 -31.58 -38.85 4.32
N ARG A 567 -31.40 -37.90 5.27
CA ARG A 567 -32.35 -36.81 5.52
C ARG A 567 -32.59 -35.95 4.27
N ILE A 568 -31.54 -35.66 3.50
CA ILE A 568 -31.64 -34.93 2.21
C ILE A 568 -32.44 -35.74 1.17
N MET A 569 -32.35 -37.08 1.16
CA MET A 569 -33.16 -37.91 0.26
C MET A 569 -34.66 -37.88 0.57
N LEU A 570 -35.01 -37.64 1.84
CA LEU A 570 -36.39 -37.49 2.32
C LEU A 570 -36.97 -36.08 2.09
N TYR A 571 -36.17 -35.09 1.66
CA TYR A 571 -36.70 -33.77 1.31
C TYR A 571 -37.63 -33.84 0.09
N PRO A 572 -38.64 -32.93 -0.01
CA PRO A 572 -39.44 -32.76 -1.22
C PRO A 572 -38.56 -32.56 -2.46
N ILE A 573 -38.99 -33.10 -3.61
CA ILE A 573 -38.18 -33.24 -4.83
C ILE A 573 -37.39 -31.97 -5.18
N GLN A 574 -38.05 -30.81 -5.27
CA GLN A 574 -37.39 -29.53 -5.58
C GLN A 574 -36.33 -29.12 -4.54
N SER A 575 -36.61 -29.32 -3.25
CA SER A 575 -35.66 -29.01 -2.16
C SER A 575 -34.47 -29.96 -2.20
N ARG A 576 -34.72 -31.25 -2.46
CA ARG A 576 -33.67 -32.27 -2.64
C ARG A 576 -32.76 -31.94 -3.82
N GLU A 577 -33.33 -31.60 -4.98
CA GLU A 577 -32.59 -31.21 -6.18
C GLU A 577 -31.74 -29.96 -5.96
N ARG A 578 -32.29 -28.91 -5.34
CA ARG A 578 -31.52 -27.71 -4.95
C ARG A 578 -30.38 -28.07 -3.99
N THR A 579 -30.62 -28.93 -3.00
CA THR A 579 -29.59 -29.38 -2.04
C THR A 579 -28.46 -30.14 -2.73
N ILE A 580 -28.80 -31.09 -3.63
CA ILE A 580 -27.81 -31.83 -4.43
C ILE A 580 -27.02 -30.86 -5.33
N ASN A 581 -27.69 -29.91 -5.98
CA ASN A 581 -27.04 -28.94 -6.85
C ASN A 581 -26.10 -27.99 -6.07
N ILE A 582 -26.41 -27.62 -4.82
CA ILE A 582 -25.49 -26.88 -3.93
C ILE A 582 -24.22 -27.67 -3.71
N LEU A 583 -24.36 -28.95 -3.32
CA LEU A 583 -23.22 -29.81 -3.02
C LEU A 583 -22.39 -30.10 -4.28
N LYS A 584 -23.03 -30.29 -5.45
CA LYS A 584 -22.35 -30.38 -6.76
C LYS A 584 -21.50 -29.15 -7.05
N TRP A 585 -22.11 -27.96 -6.99
CA TRP A 585 -21.39 -26.71 -7.23
C TRP A 585 -20.23 -26.53 -6.25
N MET A 586 -20.41 -26.84 -4.96
CA MET A 586 -19.33 -26.75 -3.97
C MET A 586 -18.19 -27.78 -4.16
N LEU A 587 -18.44 -28.90 -4.84
CA LEU A 587 -17.40 -29.91 -5.15
C LEU A 587 -16.54 -29.51 -6.35
N CYS A 588 -17.11 -28.84 -7.36
CA CYS A 588 -16.44 -28.54 -8.62
C CYS A 588 -15.98 -27.08 -8.78
N SER A 589 -16.47 -26.15 -7.95
CA SER A 589 -16.13 -24.73 -8.08
C SER A 589 -14.62 -24.48 -7.97
N ARG A 590 -14.09 -23.68 -8.91
CA ARG A 590 -12.65 -23.37 -9.01
C ARG A 590 -12.17 -22.31 -8.02
N ARG A 591 -13.09 -21.77 -7.21
CA ARG A 591 -12.86 -21.02 -5.97
C ARG A 591 -14.07 -21.18 -5.02
N PRO A 592 -13.97 -20.82 -3.73
CA PRO A 592 -15.16 -20.64 -2.89
C PRO A 592 -16.17 -19.66 -3.52
N LEU A 593 -17.47 -19.97 -3.41
CA LEU A 593 -18.56 -19.12 -3.89
C LEU A 593 -19.15 -18.27 -2.76
N ARG A 594 -19.61 -17.06 -3.09
CA ARG A 594 -20.46 -16.25 -2.22
C ARG A 594 -21.90 -16.78 -2.22
N VAL A 595 -22.65 -16.58 -1.13
CA VAL A 595 -24.09 -16.94 -1.05
C VAL A 595 -24.89 -16.35 -2.22
N ILE A 596 -24.63 -15.09 -2.59
CA ILE A 596 -25.34 -14.44 -3.71
C ILE A 596 -25.01 -15.02 -5.09
N GLU A 597 -23.81 -15.60 -5.26
CA GLU A 597 -23.39 -16.28 -6.49
C GLU A 597 -24.05 -17.66 -6.57
N LEU A 598 -24.03 -18.41 -5.47
CA LEU A 598 -24.67 -19.71 -5.37
C LEU A 598 -26.20 -19.62 -5.57
N GLN A 599 -26.87 -18.57 -5.08
CA GLN A 599 -28.30 -18.34 -5.34
C GLN A 599 -28.62 -18.39 -6.85
N ASP A 600 -27.82 -17.71 -7.67
CA ASP A 600 -28.03 -17.64 -9.12
C ASP A 600 -27.68 -18.99 -9.75
N ALA A 601 -26.54 -19.57 -9.37
CA ALA A 601 -26.09 -20.88 -9.83
C ALA A 601 -27.15 -21.98 -9.64
N ILE A 602 -27.84 -22.01 -8.50
CA ILE A 602 -28.85 -23.03 -8.20
C ILE A 602 -30.16 -22.83 -8.97
N VAL A 603 -30.50 -21.59 -9.34
CA VAL A 603 -31.65 -21.33 -10.24
C VAL A 603 -31.38 -21.89 -11.63
N PHE A 604 -30.24 -21.57 -12.23
CA PHE A 604 -29.86 -22.07 -13.56
C PHE A 604 -29.57 -23.59 -13.55
N ALA A 605 -29.00 -24.13 -12.47
CA ALA A 605 -28.79 -25.58 -12.30
C ALA A 605 -30.11 -26.37 -12.13
N SER A 606 -31.20 -25.68 -11.78
CA SER A 606 -32.56 -26.24 -11.76
C SER A 606 -33.27 -26.12 -13.13
N GLY A 607 -32.54 -25.82 -14.21
CA GLY A 607 -33.06 -25.75 -15.58
C GLY A 607 -33.69 -24.41 -15.99
N ALA A 608 -33.52 -23.35 -15.18
CA ALA A 608 -34.00 -22.03 -15.57
C ALA A 608 -33.17 -21.44 -16.74
N VAL A 609 -33.85 -20.75 -17.66
CA VAL A 609 -33.23 -20.02 -18.79
C VAL A 609 -33.10 -18.50 -18.53
N SER A 610 -33.67 -18.01 -17.43
CA SER A 610 -33.59 -16.60 -17.03
C SER A 610 -33.79 -16.43 -15.52
N LEU A 611 -33.24 -15.35 -14.98
CA LEU A 611 -33.35 -14.99 -13.57
C LEU A 611 -34.18 -13.71 -13.39
N SER A 612 -35.00 -13.69 -12.33
CA SER A 612 -35.88 -12.57 -11.97
C SER A 612 -36.01 -12.47 -10.45
N GLU A 613 -36.49 -11.34 -9.95
CA GLU A 613 -36.79 -11.16 -8.53
C GLU A 613 -37.80 -12.18 -7.96
N ARG A 614 -38.65 -12.76 -8.82
CA ARG A 614 -39.59 -13.85 -8.44
C ARG A 614 -38.97 -15.24 -8.45
N SER A 615 -37.83 -15.43 -9.12
CA SER A 615 -37.15 -16.74 -9.23
C SER A 615 -35.81 -16.83 -8.49
N LYS A 616 -35.23 -15.70 -8.05
CA LYS A 616 -34.02 -15.68 -7.22
C LYS A 616 -34.32 -16.29 -5.84
N LEU A 617 -33.44 -17.17 -5.38
CA LEU A 617 -33.61 -17.91 -4.13
C LEU A 617 -33.19 -17.07 -2.91
N PRO A 618 -33.83 -17.23 -1.74
CA PRO A 618 -33.45 -16.51 -0.53
C PRO A 618 -32.09 -16.98 0.01
N PRO A 619 -31.37 -16.18 0.82
CA PRO A 619 -30.07 -16.57 1.40
C PRO A 619 -30.13 -17.88 2.20
N SER A 620 -31.25 -18.15 2.88
CA SER A 620 -31.52 -19.37 3.64
C SER A 620 -31.58 -20.66 2.81
N ILE A 621 -31.45 -20.60 1.47
CA ILE A 621 -31.31 -21.81 0.66
C ILE A 621 -30.10 -22.68 1.07
N VAL A 622 -29.06 -22.06 1.63
CA VAL A 622 -27.88 -22.78 2.17
C VAL A 622 -28.20 -23.61 3.41
N ASP A 623 -29.29 -23.30 4.12
CA ASP A 623 -29.67 -23.99 5.37
C ASP A 623 -30.12 -25.43 5.10
N LEU A 624 -30.61 -25.74 3.88
CA LEU A 624 -30.92 -27.10 3.44
C LEU A 624 -29.72 -28.06 3.57
N CYS A 625 -28.50 -27.53 3.41
CA CYS A 625 -27.24 -28.26 3.48
C CYS A 625 -26.61 -28.25 4.89
N LYS A 626 -27.17 -27.55 5.88
CA LYS A 626 -26.61 -27.57 7.25
C LYS A 626 -26.83 -28.95 7.90
N PRO A 627 -25.87 -29.46 8.69
CA PRO A 627 -24.61 -28.83 9.12
C PRO A 627 -23.39 -29.16 8.22
N LEU A 628 -23.55 -29.63 6.98
CA LEU A 628 -22.43 -30.00 6.09
C LEU A 628 -21.61 -28.79 5.60
N ILE A 629 -22.23 -27.61 5.55
CA ILE A 629 -21.66 -26.37 5.00
C ILE A 629 -21.79 -25.22 5.99
N GLN A 630 -20.92 -24.23 5.84
CA GLN A 630 -20.91 -23.01 6.65
C GLN A 630 -20.60 -21.80 5.75
N ALA A 631 -21.12 -20.62 6.11
CA ALA A 631 -20.76 -19.35 5.49
C ALA A 631 -19.85 -18.55 6.45
N ASP A 632 -18.90 -17.80 5.91
CA ASP A 632 -18.09 -16.86 6.68
C ASP A 632 -18.76 -15.46 6.80
N GLU A 633 -18.11 -14.56 7.54
CA GLU A 633 -18.56 -13.17 7.75
C GLU A 633 -18.69 -12.36 6.44
N ASN A 634 -17.98 -12.77 5.38
CA ASN A 634 -18.05 -12.15 4.06
C ASN A 634 -19.08 -12.81 3.13
N GLY A 635 -19.83 -13.80 3.65
CA GLY A 635 -20.80 -14.57 2.89
C GLY A 635 -20.19 -15.58 1.91
N GLN A 636 -18.92 -15.97 2.06
CA GLN A 636 -18.32 -17.08 1.30
C GLN A 636 -18.64 -18.43 1.94
N ILE A 637 -18.99 -19.40 1.11
CA ILE A 637 -19.43 -20.73 1.53
C ILE A 637 -18.25 -21.70 1.49
N SER A 638 -18.09 -22.46 2.57
CA SER A 638 -17.13 -23.55 2.72
C SER A 638 -17.83 -24.81 3.23
N PHE A 639 -17.21 -25.98 3.02
CA PHE A 639 -17.61 -27.17 3.78
C PHE A 639 -17.24 -26.96 5.25
N VAL A 640 -18.07 -27.47 6.17
CA VAL A 640 -17.83 -27.36 7.63
C VAL A 640 -16.46 -27.95 8.04
N HIS A 641 -15.95 -28.88 7.23
CA HIS A 641 -14.60 -29.44 7.21
C HIS A 641 -14.43 -30.23 5.90
N PHE A 642 -13.21 -30.39 5.38
CA PHE A 642 -12.95 -31.13 4.12
C PHE A 642 -13.47 -32.58 4.12
N THR A 643 -13.67 -33.19 5.30
CA THR A 643 -14.19 -34.56 5.44
C THR A 643 -15.59 -34.73 4.85
N VAL A 644 -16.35 -33.65 4.69
CA VAL A 644 -17.61 -33.67 3.94
C VAL A 644 -17.35 -33.95 2.46
N GLN A 645 -16.43 -33.24 1.81
CA GLN A 645 -16.04 -33.48 0.42
C GLN A 645 -15.53 -34.90 0.22
N GLU A 646 -14.63 -35.37 1.09
CA GLU A 646 -14.17 -36.77 1.05
C GLU A 646 -15.33 -37.77 1.17
N TYR A 647 -16.30 -37.52 2.06
CA TYR A 647 -17.46 -38.40 2.21
C TYR A 647 -18.35 -38.39 0.97
N LEU A 648 -18.68 -37.21 0.42
CA LEU A 648 -19.58 -37.05 -0.73
C LEU A 648 -19.03 -37.78 -1.97
N THR A 649 -17.73 -37.67 -2.22
CA THR A 649 -17.05 -38.40 -3.32
C THR A 649 -16.94 -39.89 -3.01
N LYS A 650 -16.39 -40.29 -1.86
CA LYS A 650 -16.12 -41.72 -1.54
C LYS A 650 -17.39 -42.56 -1.37
N SER A 651 -18.53 -41.95 -1.06
CA SER A 651 -19.83 -42.63 -1.01
C SER A 651 -20.53 -42.74 -2.37
N ASN A 652 -19.98 -42.15 -3.43
CA ASN A 652 -20.63 -41.93 -4.73
C ASN A 652 -22.01 -41.23 -4.64
N PHE A 653 -22.32 -40.57 -3.51
CA PHE A 653 -23.57 -39.83 -3.36
C PHE A 653 -23.66 -38.65 -4.35
N ILE A 654 -22.52 -38.07 -4.71
CA ILE A 654 -22.40 -37.13 -5.83
C ILE A 654 -21.22 -37.57 -6.70
N SER A 655 -21.51 -37.99 -7.93
CA SER A 655 -20.49 -38.16 -8.96
C SER A 655 -19.90 -36.80 -9.34
N LEU A 656 -18.57 -36.68 -9.35
CA LEU A 656 -17.88 -35.46 -9.79
C LEU A 656 -18.13 -35.18 -11.28
N GLN A 657 -18.28 -36.21 -12.10
CA GLN A 657 -18.70 -36.10 -13.51
C GLN A 657 -20.13 -35.52 -13.63
N ASP A 658 -21.05 -35.86 -12.73
CA ASP A 658 -22.40 -35.25 -12.67
C ASP A 658 -22.40 -33.83 -12.10
N ALA A 659 -21.36 -33.46 -11.35
CA ALA A 659 -21.17 -32.14 -10.79
C ALA A 659 -20.53 -31.19 -11.81
N GLU A 660 -19.47 -31.59 -12.52
CA GLU A 660 -18.90 -30.81 -13.64
C GLU A 660 -19.89 -30.69 -14.81
N SER A 661 -20.62 -31.76 -15.14
CA SER A 661 -21.70 -31.73 -16.14
C SER A 661 -22.79 -30.72 -15.78
N CYS A 662 -23.25 -30.71 -14.52
CA CYS A 662 -24.23 -29.74 -14.02
C CYS A 662 -23.68 -28.31 -14.04
N THR A 663 -22.45 -28.12 -13.57
CA THR A 663 -21.78 -26.81 -13.50
C THR A 663 -21.57 -26.22 -14.91
N THR A 664 -21.12 -27.03 -15.86
CA THR A 664 -20.92 -26.64 -17.27
C THR A 664 -22.23 -26.18 -17.92
N ILE A 665 -23.30 -26.97 -17.82
CA ILE A 665 -24.62 -26.63 -18.38
C ILE A 665 -25.17 -25.36 -17.72
N THR A 666 -24.99 -25.21 -16.40
CA THR A 666 -25.39 -24.02 -15.65
C THR A 666 -24.63 -22.77 -16.14
N CYS A 667 -23.32 -22.86 -16.35
CA CYS A 667 -22.49 -21.80 -16.91
C CYS A 667 -22.96 -21.39 -18.31
N LEU A 668 -23.20 -22.34 -19.23
CA LEU A 668 -23.66 -22.05 -20.58
C LEU A 668 -25.05 -21.38 -20.59
N ASN A 669 -26.00 -21.87 -19.79
CA ASN A 669 -27.32 -21.24 -19.63
C ASN A 669 -27.22 -19.82 -19.06
N TYR A 670 -26.35 -19.62 -18.07
CA TYR A 670 -26.10 -18.31 -17.47
C TYR A 670 -25.45 -17.34 -18.48
N LEU A 671 -24.49 -17.79 -19.29
CA LEU A 671 -23.87 -16.96 -20.34
C LEU A 671 -24.87 -16.54 -21.42
N THR A 672 -25.80 -17.43 -21.79
CA THR A 672 -26.91 -17.10 -22.70
C THR A 672 -27.83 -16.02 -22.10
N PHE A 673 -28.11 -16.11 -20.79
CA PHE A 673 -28.84 -15.07 -20.08
C PHE A 673 -28.05 -13.75 -19.94
N SER A 674 -26.73 -13.80 -19.78
CA SER A 674 -25.89 -12.60 -19.58
C SER A 674 -25.82 -11.69 -20.82
N LEU A 675 -26.08 -12.22 -22.02
CA LEU A 675 -26.21 -11.42 -23.26
C LEU A 675 -27.26 -10.29 -23.15
N ASN A 676 -28.22 -10.39 -22.22
CA ASN A 676 -29.18 -9.32 -21.93
C ASN A 676 -28.52 -8.02 -21.41
N LEU A 677 -27.28 -8.09 -20.91
CA LEU A 677 -26.49 -6.91 -20.58
C LEU A 677 -25.95 -6.21 -21.84
N SER A 678 -25.44 -6.93 -22.85
CA SER A 678 -25.00 -6.32 -24.11
C SER A 678 -26.16 -5.93 -25.05
N ASN A 679 -27.32 -6.60 -24.93
CA ASN A 679 -28.51 -6.35 -25.76
C ASN A 679 -28.97 -4.87 -25.71
N SER A 680 -29.09 -4.24 -26.88
CA SER A 680 -29.52 -2.84 -27.03
C SER A 680 -31.03 -2.63 -26.88
N SER A 681 -31.83 -3.68 -26.99
CA SER A 681 -33.29 -3.63 -26.80
C SER A 681 -33.72 -3.49 -25.33
N ILE A 682 -32.78 -3.64 -24.38
CA ILE A 682 -33.03 -3.48 -22.94
C ILE A 682 -32.50 -2.12 -22.50
N SER A 683 -33.36 -1.32 -21.84
CA SER A 683 -33.00 0.04 -21.42
C SER A 683 -31.90 0.04 -20.36
N ALA A 684 -31.03 1.06 -20.38
CA ALA A 684 -29.94 1.21 -19.41
C ALA A 684 -30.46 1.17 -17.95
N THR A 685 -31.57 1.86 -17.66
CA THR A 685 -32.22 1.82 -16.34
C THR A 685 -32.60 0.40 -15.91
N GLN A 686 -33.08 -0.45 -16.82
CA GLN A 686 -33.41 -1.84 -16.48
C GLN A 686 -32.16 -2.69 -16.25
N LYS A 687 -31.05 -2.43 -16.95
CA LYS A 687 -29.75 -3.08 -16.69
C LYS A 687 -29.23 -2.73 -15.29
N VAL A 688 -29.19 -1.43 -14.96
CA VAL A 688 -28.85 -0.91 -13.63
C VAL A 688 -29.68 -1.61 -12.54
N VAL A 689 -31.01 -1.62 -12.69
CA VAL A 689 -31.94 -2.20 -11.70
C VAL A 689 -31.76 -3.71 -11.57
N ASN A 690 -31.54 -4.44 -12.67
CA ASN A 690 -31.33 -5.89 -12.61
C ASN A 690 -30.01 -6.25 -11.90
N VAL A 691 -28.92 -5.53 -12.18
CA VAL A 691 -27.63 -5.72 -11.47
C VAL A 691 -27.78 -5.33 -9.99
N GLY A 692 -28.47 -4.22 -9.70
CA GLY A 692 -28.73 -3.77 -8.33
C GLY A 692 -29.63 -4.71 -7.51
N ARG A 693 -30.55 -5.43 -8.14
CA ARG A 693 -31.30 -6.55 -7.52
C ARG A 693 -30.49 -7.86 -7.45
N CYS A 694 -29.18 -7.79 -7.67
CA CYS A 694 -28.26 -8.93 -7.64
C CYS A 694 -28.64 -10.07 -8.61
N LEU A 695 -29.30 -9.77 -9.73
CA LEU A 695 -29.73 -10.77 -10.74
C LEU A 695 -28.61 -11.19 -11.70
N TYR A 696 -27.38 -10.74 -11.47
CA TYR A 696 -26.19 -11.09 -12.27
C TYR A 696 -24.98 -11.42 -11.39
N SER A 697 -25.19 -11.94 -10.18
CA SER A 697 -24.13 -12.05 -9.15
C SER A 697 -23.03 -13.04 -9.53
N LEU A 698 -23.38 -14.12 -10.24
CA LEU A 698 -22.45 -15.16 -10.69
C LEU A 698 -21.57 -14.71 -11.87
N GLN A 699 -21.85 -13.55 -12.50
CA GLN A 699 -21.20 -13.09 -13.73
C GLN A 699 -19.66 -13.15 -13.71
N PRO A 700 -18.95 -12.66 -12.67
CA PRO A 700 -17.48 -12.74 -12.62
C PRO A 700 -16.95 -14.18 -12.53
N TYR A 701 -17.71 -15.10 -11.90
CA TYR A 701 -17.34 -16.51 -11.83
C TYR A 701 -17.49 -17.18 -13.21
N VAL A 702 -18.64 -16.99 -13.86
CA VAL A 702 -18.89 -17.65 -15.16
C VAL A 702 -17.93 -17.14 -16.22
N HIS A 703 -17.69 -15.83 -16.30
CA HIS A 703 -16.79 -15.23 -17.29
C HIS A 703 -15.39 -15.86 -17.31
N GLU A 704 -14.81 -16.14 -16.14
CA GLU A 704 -13.44 -16.68 -16.02
C GLU A 704 -13.39 -18.22 -16.07
N HIS A 705 -14.43 -18.92 -15.62
CA HIS A 705 -14.37 -20.38 -15.40
C HIS A 705 -15.25 -21.25 -16.30
N TRP A 706 -16.12 -20.69 -17.15
CA TRP A 706 -17.02 -21.50 -18.00
C TRP A 706 -16.26 -22.51 -18.87
N LEU A 707 -15.16 -22.08 -19.50
CA LEU A 707 -14.30 -22.92 -20.34
C LEU A 707 -13.58 -23.99 -19.50
N ASP A 708 -13.16 -23.64 -18.29
CA ASP A 708 -12.46 -24.52 -17.38
C ASP A 708 -13.34 -25.66 -16.83
N HIS A 709 -14.65 -25.43 -16.73
CA HIS A 709 -15.66 -26.46 -16.50
C HIS A 709 -15.93 -27.27 -17.78
N LEU A 710 -16.14 -26.60 -18.92
CA LEU A 710 -16.37 -27.25 -20.21
C LEU A 710 -15.26 -28.25 -20.57
N LEU A 711 -13.98 -27.87 -20.41
CA LEU A 711 -12.83 -28.74 -20.67
C LEU A 711 -12.74 -29.93 -19.70
N ALA A 712 -13.08 -29.72 -18.43
CA ALA A 712 -13.08 -30.79 -17.43
C ALA A 712 -14.21 -31.79 -17.70
N PHE A 713 -15.42 -31.31 -18.04
CA PHE A 713 -16.51 -32.18 -18.47
C PHE A 713 -16.17 -32.89 -19.79
N ALA A 714 -15.63 -32.18 -20.78
CA ALA A 714 -15.24 -32.69 -22.10
C ALA A 714 -14.32 -33.91 -22.04
N ALA A 715 -13.32 -33.87 -21.15
CA ALA A 715 -12.36 -34.95 -20.93
C ALA A 715 -13.01 -36.26 -20.41
N GLU A 716 -14.14 -36.17 -19.71
CA GLU A 716 -14.82 -37.29 -19.06
C GLU A 716 -16.23 -37.58 -19.61
N VAL A 717 -16.66 -36.98 -20.74
CA VAL A 717 -18.05 -37.13 -21.25
C VAL A 717 -18.36 -38.60 -21.60
N PRO A 718 -19.34 -39.24 -20.94
CA PRO A 718 -19.83 -40.54 -21.37
C PRO A 718 -20.73 -40.37 -22.60
N HIS A 719 -20.69 -41.32 -23.54
CA HIS A 719 -21.44 -41.23 -24.81
C HIS A 719 -22.94 -40.93 -24.67
N SER A 720 -23.56 -41.28 -23.53
CA SER A 720 -24.96 -40.96 -23.20
C SER A 720 -25.25 -39.46 -23.02
N LYS A 721 -24.24 -38.65 -22.64
CA LYS A 721 -24.36 -37.18 -22.49
C LYS A 721 -23.74 -36.41 -23.66
N ASP A 722 -23.08 -37.07 -24.60
CA ASP A 722 -22.35 -36.44 -25.70
C ASP A 722 -23.26 -35.54 -26.55
N ARG A 723 -24.39 -36.09 -27.02
CA ARG A 723 -25.45 -35.36 -27.71
C ARG A 723 -26.09 -34.24 -26.89
N GLN A 724 -26.08 -34.35 -25.56
CA GLN A 724 -26.61 -33.31 -24.69
C GLN A 724 -25.65 -32.11 -24.66
N LEU A 725 -24.33 -32.36 -24.54
CA LEU A 725 -23.33 -31.30 -24.62
C LEU A 725 -23.30 -30.67 -26.02
N GLU A 726 -23.32 -31.48 -27.07
CA GLU A 726 -23.43 -31.04 -28.47
C GLU A 726 -24.64 -30.11 -28.69
N ALA A 727 -25.82 -30.49 -28.21
CA ALA A 727 -27.03 -29.66 -28.32
C ALA A 727 -26.95 -28.35 -27.51
N PHE A 728 -26.32 -28.36 -26.32
CA PHE A 728 -26.08 -27.14 -25.54
C PHE A 728 -25.06 -26.21 -26.20
N LEU A 729 -23.97 -26.75 -26.75
CA LEU A 729 -22.99 -25.97 -27.51
C LEU A 729 -23.64 -25.36 -28.77
N ALA A 730 -24.36 -26.17 -29.56
CA ALA A 730 -25.08 -25.70 -30.74
C ALA A 730 -26.11 -24.61 -30.39
N SER A 731 -26.89 -24.77 -29.30
CA SER A 731 -27.84 -23.75 -28.86
C SER A 731 -27.16 -22.46 -28.39
N PHE A 732 -26.07 -22.57 -27.65
CA PHE A 732 -25.24 -21.44 -27.21
C PHE A 732 -24.66 -20.67 -28.41
N PHE A 733 -23.96 -21.36 -29.31
CA PHE A 733 -23.33 -20.74 -30.48
C PHE A 733 -24.34 -20.23 -31.51
N PHE A 734 -25.52 -20.84 -31.63
CA PHE A 734 -26.63 -20.32 -32.45
C PHE A 734 -27.15 -18.96 -31.93
N ILE A 735 -27.37 -18.83 -30.62
CA ILE A 735 -27.82 -17.57 -30.01
C ILE A 735 -26.73 -16.49 -30.11
N TYR A 736 -25.47 -16.87 -29.90
CA TYR A 736 -24.31 -15.97 -30.01
C TYR A 736 -24.13 -15.44 -31.44
N SER A 737 -24.13 -16.32 -32.44
CA SER A 737 -23.97 -15.95 -33.85
C SER A 737 -25.10 -15.04 -34.33
N HIS A 738 -26.36 -15.37 -34.04
CA HIS A 738 -27.51 -14.56 -34.45
C HIS A 738 -27.49 -13.13 -33.88
N GLN A 739 -26.89 -12.90 -32.71
CA GLN A 739 -26.80 -11.55 -32.13
C GLN A 739 -25.62 -10.71 -32.66
N TYR A 740 -24.58 -11.32 -33.23
CA TYR A 740 -23.29 -10.67 -33.50
C TYR A 740 -22.70 -10.91 -34.91
N THR A 741 -23.56 -11.08 -35.94
CA THR A 741 -23.22 -11.14 -37.39
C THR A 741 -22.59 -9.86 -37.99
N ARG A 742 -21.80 -9.11 -37.21
CA ARG A 742 -21.06 -7.90 -37.61
C ARG A 742 -19.55 -8.00 -37.42
N TYR A 743 -19.04 -9.06 -36.78
CA TYR A 743 -17.62 -9.22 -36.44
C TYR A 743 -16.98 -10.51 -36.95
N LEU A 744 -17.79 -11.48 -37.36
CA LEU A 744 -17.38 -12.67 -38.10
C LEU A 744 -18.37 -12.83 -39.25
N ASP A 745 -17.88 -12.79 -40.49
CA ASP A 745 -18.65 -13.24 -41.64
C ASP A 745 -18.61 -14.78 -41.66
N PRO A 746 -19.75 -15.49 -41.68
CA PRO A 746 -19.77 -16.95 -41.73
C PRO A 746 -19.10 -17.57 -42.97
N THR A 747 -18.76 -16.76 -43.98
CA THR A 747 -18.08 -17.19 -45.21
C THR A 747 -16.56 -17.01 -45.20
N ASP A 748 -16.00 -16.30 -44.21
CA ASP A 748 -14.54 -16.15 -44.08
C ASP A 748 -13.98 -17.31 -43.23
N ASP A 749 -13.02 -18.06 -43.76
CA ASP A 749 -12.42 -19.20 -43.06
C ASP A 749 -11.48 -18.67 -41.97
N LEU A 750 -12.00 -18.58 -40.75
CA LEU A 750 -11.31 -18.17 -39.52
C LEU A 750 -9.96 -18.93 -39.42
N GLN A 751 -8.86 -18.27 -39.79
CA GLN A 751 -7.51 -18.86 -39.80
C GLN A 751 -6.94 -18.92 -38.38
N VAL A 752 -7.53 -19.81 -37.59
CA VAL A 752 -7.12 -20.15 -36.23
C VAL A 752 -5.95 -21.11 -36.31
N ASP A 753 -4.81 -20.76 -35.70
CA ASP A 753 -3.75 -21.72 -35.44
C ASP A 753 -4.20 -22.69 -34.33
N VAL A 754 -4.82 -23.79 -34.75
CA VAL A 754 -5.30 -24.88 -33.87
C VAL A 754 -4.14 -25.53 -33.13
N LEU A 755 -2.94 -25.61 -33.73
CA LEU A 755 -1.77 -26.22 -33.10
C LEU A 755 -1.22 -25.32 -31.99
N ALA A 756 -1.19 -24.00 -32.20
CA ALA A 756 -0.91 -23.04 -31.14
C ALA A 756 -1.96 -23.12 -30.03
N ALA A 757 -3.26 -23.20 -30.36
CA ALA A 757 -4.33 -23.34 -29.36
C ALA A 757 -4.16 -24.62 -28.51
N GLN A 758 -3.94 -25.78 -29.14
CA GLN A 758 -3.66 -27.06 -28.46
C GLN A 758 -2.37 -27.00 -27.61
N THR A 759 -1.35 -26.25 -28.04
CA THR A 759 -0.10 -26.06 -27.28
C THR A 759 -0.33 -25.21 -26.01
N LEU A 760 -1.26 -24.25 -26.07
CA LEU A 760 -1.60 -23.36 -24.95
C LEU A 760 -2.60 -23.99 -23.97
N GLU A 761 -3.54 -24.80 -24.45
CA GLU A 761 -4.50 -25.54 -23.63
C GLU A 761 -4.69 -26.98 -24.16
N PRO A 762 -3.86 -27.94 -23.73
CA PRO A 762 -3.90 -29.33 -24.21
C PRO A 762 -5.24 -30.04 -24.00
N ARG A 763 -6.10 -29.59 -23.07
CA ARG A 763 -7.44 -30.18 -22.88
C ARG A 763 -8.38 -29.93 -24.07
N LEU A 764 -8.07 -28.99 -24.96
CA LEU A 764 -8.86 -28.70 -26.16
C LEU A 764 -9.10 -29.95 -27.02
N GLN A 765 -8.16 -30.89 -27.07
CA GLN A 765 -8.27 -32.14 -27.85
C GLN A 765 -9.57 -32.92 -27.60
N HIS A 766 -10.14 -32.84 -26.39
CA HIS A 766 -11.37 -33.56 -26.02
C HIS A 766 -12.66 -32.98 -26.65
N LEU A 767 -12.53 -31.84 -27.34
CA LEU A 767 -13.60 -31.11 -28.02
C LEU A 767 -13.52 -31.19 -29.56
N GLU A 768 -12.48 -31.81 -30.15
CA GLU A 768 -12.27 -31.90 -31.61
C GLU A 768 -13.49 -32.47 -32.36
N ARG A 769 -14.18 -33.44 -31.75
CA ARG A 769 -15.43 -34.07 -32.25
C ARG A 769 -16.60 -33.11 -32.49
N TYR A 770 -16.54 -31.86 -32.03
CA TYR A 770 -17.61 -30.86 -32.20
C TYR A 770 -17.34 -29.86 -33.34
N GLU A 771 -16.37 -30.16 -34.23
CA GLU A 771 -16.14 -29.52 -35.54
C GLU A 771 -16.12 -27.97 -35.53
N HIS A 772 -17.21 -27.34 -36.00
CA HIS A 772 -17.31 -25.88 -36.08
C HIS A 772 -17.18 -25.19 -34.72
N HIS A 773 -17.68 -25.83 -33.65
CA HIS A 773 -17.55 -25.32 -32.28
C HIS A 773 -16.11 -25.39 -31.77
N TYR A 774 -15.34 -26.39 -32.23
CA TYR A 774 -13.94 -26.57 -31.86
C TYR A 774 -13.06 -25.44 -32.42
N LYS A 775 -13.18 -25.11 -33.72
CA LYS A 775 -12.49 -23.97 -34.35
C LYS A 775 -12.69 -22.68 -33.53
N PHE A 776 -13.93 -22.40 -33.11
CA PHE A 776 -14.27 -21.21 -32.33
C PHE A 776 -13.61 -21.20 -30.93
N LEU A 777 -13.61 -22.33 -30.22
CA LEU A 777 -13.00 -22.44 -28.90
C LEU A 777 -11.47 -22.30 -28.95
N CYS A 778 -10.82 -22.80 -30.02
CA CYS A 778 -9.41 -22.54 -30.28
C CYS A 778 -9.12 -21.04 -30.48
N ALA A 779 -9.97 -20.31 -31.23
CA ALA A 779 -9.84 -18.86 -31.39
C ALA A 779 -9.94 -18.12 -30.04
N TYR A 780 -10.89 -18.53 -29.19
CA TYR A 780 -11.09 -17.93 -27.87
C TYR A 780 -9.93 -18.23 -26.89
N VAL A 781 -9.31 -19.41 -26.96
CA VAL A 781 -8.09 -19.72 -26.17
C VAL A 781 -6.90 -18.86 -26.62
N VAL A 782 -6.66 -18.74 -27.93
CA VAL A 782 -5.62 -17.85 -28.47
C VAL A 782 -5.87 -16.39 -28.07
N TYR A 783 -7.12 -15.93 -28.10
CA TYR A 783 -7.52 -14.62 -27.58
C TYR A 783 -7.23 -14.46 -26.07
N ARG A 784 -7.66 -15.40 -25.22
CA ARG A 784 -7.44 -15.38 -23.76
C ARG A 784 -5.95 -15.26 -23.44
N HIS A 785 -5.11 -16.02 -24.15
CA HIS A 785 -3.66 -16.00 -23.97
C HIS A 785 -2.99 -14.72 -24.51
N ALA A 786 -3.38 -14.24 -25.69
CA ALA A 786 -2.89 -12.96 -26.23
C ALA A 786 -3.22 -11.79 -25.29
N LYS A 787 -4.41 -11.80 -24.70
CA LYS A 787 -4.86 -10.83 -23.68
C LYS A 787 -4.10 -10.94 -22.35
N GLN A 788 -3.43 -12.05 -22.08
CA GLN A 788 -2.53 -12.22 -20.93
C GLN A 788 -1.12 -11.71 -21.22
N MET A 789 -0.62 -11.88 -22.45
CA MET A 789 0.77 -11.57 -22.81
C MET A 789 1.02 -10.10 -23.20
N HIS A 790 0.07 -9.42 -23.87
CA HIS A 790 0.36 -8.15 -24.55
C HIS A 790 0.19 -6.87 -23.70
N PHE A 791 0.60 -6.89 -22.43
CA PHE A 791 0.58 -5.71 -21.54
C PHE A 791 1.94 -5.03 -21.32
N GLU A 792 3.00 -5.45 -22.01
CA GLU A 792 4.37 -4.95 -21.76
C GLU A 792 4.73 -3.62 -22.46
N ASP A 793 4.17 -3.28 -23.63
CA ASP A 793 4.34 -1.95 -24.26
C ASP A 793 3.04 -1.39 -24.87
N PRO A 794 2.52 -0.25 -24.38
CA PRO A 794 1.36 0.44 -24.97
C PRO A 794 1.59 1.08 -26.35
N ALA A 795 2.82 1.13 -26.87
CA ALA A 795 3.15 1.90 -28.07
C ALA A 795 2.71 1.24 -29.40
N ASP A 796 2.74 -0.09 -29.50
CA ASP A 796 2.42 -0.88 -30.70
C ASP A 796 1.04 -1.58 -30.63
N TYR A 797 0.22 -1.24 -29.64
CA TYR A 797 -1.02 -1.96 -29.33
C TYR A 797 -2.13 -1.77 -30.37
N ARG A 798 -2.43 -2.83 -31.13
CA ARG A 798 -3.79 -3.10 -31.59
C ARG A 798 -4.46 -4.04 -30.60
N GLU A 799 -5.64 -3.67 -30.12
CA GLU A 799 -6.46 -4.54 -29.28
C GLU A 799 -6.84 -5.81 -30.08
N PRO A 800 -6.47 -7.03 -29.62
CA PRO A 800 -6.96 -8.25 -30.25
C PRO A 800 -8.47 -8.30 -30.07
N LEU A 801 -9.22 -8.47 -31.16
CA LEU A 801 -10.68 -8.58 -31.05
C LEU A 801 -11.06 -9.84 -30.26
N ASP A 802 -11.97 -9.68 -29.30
CA ASP A 802 -12.64 -10.81 -28.67
C ASP A 802 -13.51 -11.52 -29.72
N PRO A 803 -13.30 -12.81 -30.02
CA PRO A 803 -14.19 -13.55 -30.91
C PRO A 803 -15.59 -13.77 -30.29
N THR A 804 -15.77 -13.41 -29.01
CA THR A 804 -17.04 -13.50 -28.28
C THR A 804 -17.55 -12.12 -27.84
N PRO A 805 -18.87 -11.97 -27.56
CA PRO A 805 -19.39 -10.82 -26.82
C PRO A 805 -19.07 -10.84 -25.31
N LEU A 806 -18.27 -11.80 -24.80
CA LEU A 806 -18.08 -11.99 -23.35
C LEU A 806 -17.37 -10.81 -22.69
N SER A 807 -16.35 -10.21 -23.32
CA SER A 807 -15.73 -8.99 -22.79
C SER A 807 -16.69 -7.79 -22.76
N VAL A 808 -17.62 -7.70 -23.72
CA VAL A 808 -18.63 -6.63 -23.76
C VAL A 808 -19.63 -6.78 -22.61
N VAL A 809 -20.14 -8.00 -22.38
CA VAL A 809 -21.02 -8.33 -21.24
C VAL A 809 -20.32 -8.04 -19.91
N GLN A 810 -19.04 -8.42 -19.78
CA GLN A 810 -18.26 -8.20 -18.56
C GLN A 810 -17.97 -6.71 -18.30
N LEU A 811 -17.69 -5.94 -19.35
CA LEU A 811 -17.47 -4.49 -19.27
C LEU A 811 -18.75 -3.74 -18.88
N GLU A 812 -19.89 -4.09 -19.48
CA GLU A 812 -21.20 -3.56 -19.10
C GLU A 812 -21.50 -3.89 -17.64
N TYR A 813 -21.34 -5.15 -17.21
CA TYR A 813 -21.53 -5.56 -15.81
C TYR A 813 -20.69 -4.72 -14.85
N ALA A 814 -19.37 -4.60 -15.11
CA ALA A 814 -18.47 -3.80 -14.27
C ALA A 814 -18.89 -2.31 -14.21
N THR A 815 -19.30 -1.74 -15.34
CA THR A 815 -19.82 -0.36 -15.41
C THR A 815 -21.05 -0.16 -14.53
N GLN A 816 -21.96 -1.15 -14.48
CA GLN A 816 -23.11 -1.10 -13.59
C GLN A 816 -22.73 -1.26 -12.11
N ILE A 817 -21.73 -2.09 -11.77
CA ILE A 817 -21.20 -2.22 -10.40
C ILE A 817 -20.64 -0.88 -9.91
N ASP A 818 -19.75 -0.25 -10.69
CA ASP A 818 -19.10 1.02 -10.33
C ASP A 818 -20.15 2.14 -10.11
N TYR A 819 -21.16 2.23 -11.00
CA TYR A 819 -22.27 3.18 -10.84
C TYR A 819 -23.08 2.92 -9.55
N LEU A 820 -23.50 1.68 -9.32
CA LEU A 820 -24.36 1.31 -8.19
C LEU A 820 -23.68 1.56 -6.83
N LEU A 821 -22.36 1.39 -6.73
CA LEU A 821 -21.61 1.62 -5.50
C LEU A 821 -21.52 3.11 -5.14
N LEU A 822 -21.39 3.98 -6.14
CA LEU A 822 -21.31 5.43 -5.96
C LEU A 822 -22.69 6.11 -5.81
N ALA A 823 -23.72 5.60 -6.47
CA ALA A 823 -25.07 6.19 -6.45
C ALA A 823 -25.69 6.22 -5.03
N VAL A 824 -26.25 7.36 -4.62
CA VAL A 824 -26.95 7.51 -3.33
C VAL A 824 -28.36 6.90 -3.38
N THR A 825 -29.03 7.08 -4.51
CA THR A 825 -30.37 6.56 -4.85
C THR A 825 -30.40 6.16 -6.31
N VAL A 826 -31.22 5.18 -6.69
CA VAL A 826 -31.33 4.69 -8.08
C VAL A 826 -32.81 4.46 -8.44
N PRO A 827 -33.35 5.08 -9.51
CA PRO A 827 -34.73 4.86 -9.93
C PRO A 827 -35.02 3.38 -10.21
N GLY A 828 -35.99 2.80 -9.50
CA GLY A 828 -36.35 1.39 -9.61
C GLY A 828 -35.69 0.45 -8.58
N LEU A 829 -34.83 0.95 -7.69
CA LEU A 829 -34.36 0.23 -6.50
C LEU A 829 -34.89 0.89 -5.23
N THR A 830 -35.20 0.10 -4.20
CA THR A 830 -35.40 0.66 -2.84
C THR A 830 -34.05 0.94 -2.18
N GLN A 831 -34.04 1.81 -1.15
CA GLN A 831 -32.81 2.10 -0.42
C GLN A 831 -32.24 0.84 0.28
N GLU A 832 -33.12 -0.05 0.73
CA GLU A 832 -32.79 -1.36 1.30
C GLU A 832 -32.17 -2.33 0.27
N GLN A 833 -32.72 -2.38 -0.95
CA GLN A 833 -32.13 -3.15 -2.04
C GLN A 833 -30.72 -2.64 -2.37
N LEU A 834 -30.57 -1.31 -2.46
CA LEU A 834 -29.28 -0.67 -2.75
C LEU A 834 -28.27 -0.86 -1.61
N SER A 835 -28.68 -0.77 -0.33
CA SER A 835 -27.79 -1.03 0.80
C SER A 835 -27.38 -2.51 0.89
N THR A 836 -28.29 -3.43 0.58
CA THR A 836 -28.02 -4.88 0.52
C THR A 836 -27.02 -5.20 -0.59
N PHE A 837 -27.25 -4.67 -1.80
CA PHE A 837 -26.32 -4.78 -2.91
C PHE A 837 -24.92 -4.25 -2.56
N LYS A 838 -24.84 -3.06 -1.95
CA LYS A 838 -23.57 -2.46 -1.53
C LYS A 838 -22.87 -3.33 -0.49
N THR A 839 -23.58 -3.81 0.53
CA THR A 839 -22.99 -4.67 1.57
C THR A 839 -22.43 -5.97 0.99
N ALA A 840 -23.16 -6.61 0.07
CA ALA A 840 -22.75 -7.88 -0.53
C ALA A 840 -21.63 -7.78 -1.59
N ASN A 841 -21.42 -6.60 -2.17
CA ASN A 841 -20.44 -6.41 -3.25
C ASN A 841 -19.30 -5.43 -2.96
N ARG A 842 -19.39 -4.55 -1.95
CA ARG A 842 -18.36 -3.51 -1.71
C ARG A 842 -16.96 -4.09 -1.54
N SER A 843 -16.81 -5.17 -0.78
CA SER A 843 -15.52 -5.85 -0.57
C SER A 843 -14.98 -6.59 -1.80
N TYR A 844 -15.82 -6.79 -2.82
CA TYR A 844 -15.62 -7.64 -3.99
C TYR A 844 -15.74 -6.86 -5.31
N ALA A 845 -15.87 -5.53 -5.24
CA ALA A 845 -16.36 -4.68 -6.31
C ALA A 845 -15.37 -4.54 -7.47
N PHE A 846 -14.16 -4.09 -7.14
CA PHE A 846 -13.19 -3.65 -8.14
C PHE A 846 -12.35 -4.86 -8.56
N VAL A 847 -12.84 -5.64 -9.53
CA VAL A 847 -12.11 -6.81 -10.05
C VAL A 847 -10.87 -6.41 -10.85
N CYS A 848 -9.78 -7.17 -10.70
CA CYS A 848 -8.55 -6.97 -11.47
C CYS A 848 -8.80 -7.15 -12.98
N ARG A 849 -8.19 -6.29 -13.80
CA ARG A 849 -8.33 -6.28 -15.26
C ARG A 849 -7.42 -7.27 -16.00
N PHE A 850 -6.48 -7.94 -15.32
CA PHE A 850 -5.57 -8.93 -15.91
C PHE A 850 -6.22 -10.34 -15.95
N PRO A 851 -6.39 -10.98 -17.13
CA PRO A 851 -7.08 -12.28 -17.24
C PRO A 851 -6.32 -13.42 -16.56
N GLY A 852 -7.04 -14.39 -15.97
CA GLY A 852 -6.41 -15.47 -15.19
C GLY A 852 -5.82 -15.01 -13.84
N CYS A 853 -5.90 -13.72 -13.49
CA CYS A 853 -5.49 -13.26 -12.18
C CYS A 853 -6.56 -13.61 -11.12
N THR A 854 -6.13 -14.16 -9.99
CA THR A 854 -6.97 -14.37 -8.80
C THR A 854 -7.66 -13.08 -8.34
N GLY A 855 -7.05 -11.91 -8.53
CA GLY A 855 -7.63 -10.59 -8.29
C GLY A 855 -8.90 -10.27 -9.10
N MET A 856 -9.13 -10.94 -10.24
CA MET A 856 -10.35 -10.81 -11.03
C MET A 856 -11.54 -11.54 -10.36
N LEU A 857 -11.24 -12.60 -9.62
CA LEU A 857 -12.20 -13.42 -8.87
C LEU A 857 -12.36 -12.94 -7.42
N ALA A 858 -11.32 -12.31 -6.89
CA ALA A 858 -11.25 -11.72 -5.56
C ALA A 858 -12.10 -10.46 -5.44
N GLY A 859 -12.00 -9.58 -6.44
CA GLY A 859 -12.33 -8.17 -6.25
C GLY A 859 -11.40 -7.47 -5.24
N PHE A 860 -11.52 -6.15 -5.19
CA PHE A 860 -10.89 -5.31 -4.17
C PHE A 860 -11.94 -4.36 -3.59
N PRO A 861 -11.78 -3.89 -2.33
CA PRO A 861 -12.75 -3.00 -1.68
C PRO A 861 -12.68 -1.55 -2.18
N THR A 862 -11.61 -1.15 -2.87
CA THR A 862 -11.43 0.15 -3.52
C THR A 862 -10.68 0.01 -4.85
N ASP A 863 -10.87 0.98 -5.76
CA ASP A 863 -10.10 1.04 -7.00
C ASP A 863 -8.60 1.32 -6.73
N ASP A 864 -8.26 2.04 -5.66
CA ASP A 864 -6.86 2.25 -5.28
C ASP A 864 -6.14 0.91 -5.01
N LEU A 865 -6.81 -0.02 -4.34
CA LEU A 865 -6.27 -1.36 -4.06
C LEU A 865 -6.25 -2.25 -5.31
N ARG A 866 -7.28 -2.18 -6.17
CA ARG A 866 -7.23 -2.80 -7.50
C ARG A 866 -6.04 -2.27 -8.31
N THR A 867 -5.89 -0.96 -8.39
CA THR A 867 -4.88 -0.29 -9.20
C THR A 867 -3.48 -0.53 -8.64
N GLN A 868 -3.32 -0.56 -7.31
CA GLN A 868 -2.07 -0.97 -6.66
C GLN A 868 -1.72 -2.43 -7.01
N HIS A 869 -2.67 -3.35 -6.94
CA HIS A 869 -2.48 -4.72 -7.41
C HIS A 869 -2.14 -4.79 -8.91
N GLU A 870 -2.78 -3.99 -9.75
CA GLU A 870 -2.50 -3.94 -11.18
C GLU A 870 -1.13 -3.33 -11.52
N THR A 871 -0.39 -2.77 -10.55
CA THR A 871 1.04 -2.48 -10.72
C THR A 871 1.92 -3.72 -10.58
N THR A 872 1.46 -4.81 -9.96
CA THR A 872 2.26 -6.05 -9.79
C THR A 872 2.33 -6.89 -11.06
N HIS A 873 1.41 -6.68 -12.00
CA HIS A 873 1.38 -7.35 -13.32
C HIS A 873 2.12 -6.58 -14.41
N LYS A 874 2.54 -5.34 -14.14
CA LYS A 874 3.27 -4.51 -15.10
C LYS A 874 4.78 -4.73 -14.93
N PRO A 875 5.55 -4.87 -16.02
CA PRO A 875 7.01 -4.83 -15.93
C PRO A 875 7.45 -3.60 -15.16
N ALA A 876 8.19 -3.81 -14.08
CA ALA A 876 8.61 -2.74 -13.19
C ALA A 876 9.59 -1.83 -13.95
N LEU A 877 9.18 -0.61 -14.26
CA LEU A 877 9.92 0.26 -15.19
C LEU A 877 11.16 0.82 -14.51
N PHE A 878 12.35 0.32 -14.88
CA PHE A 878 13.63 0.73 -14.31
C PHE A 878 14.46 1.60 -15.25
N CYS A 879 15.40 2.35 -14.67
CA CYS A 879 16.38 3.08 -15.45
C CYS A 879 17.53 2.15 -15.88
N THR A 880 17.63 1.90 -17.19
CA THR A 880 18.62 1.02 -17.82
C THR A 880 20.05 1.59 -17.90
N HIS A 881 20.26 2.83 -17.47
CA HIS A 881 21.60 3.43 -17.42
C HIS A 881 22.49 2.80 -16.35
N SER A 882 23.62 2.25 -16.79
CA SER A 882 24.61 1.58 -15.92
C SER A 882 25.15 2.52 -14.85
N GLY A 883 24.95 2.17 -13.58
CA GLY A 883 25.38 2.98 -12.43
C GLY A 883 24.35 4.01 -11.94
N CYS A 884 23.11 3.99 -12.45
CA CYS A 884 22.03 4.82 -11.90
C CYS A 884 21.82 4.58 -10.39
N LYS A 885 21.69 5.66 -9.60
CA LYS A 885 21.39 5.61 -8.16
C LYS A 885 19.89 5.47 -7.83
N TYR A 886 19.01 5.61 -8.82
CA TYR A 886 17.56 5.52 -8.64
C TYR A 886 17.09 4.09 -8.93
N SER A 887 17.09 3.23 -7.91
CA SER A 887 16.72 1.81 -8.06
C SER A 887 15.21 1.53 -7.94
N LEU A 888 14.37 2.50 -7.57
CA LEU A 888 12.92 2.32 -7.45
C LEU A 888 12.22 2.28 -8.82
N PRO A 889 11.05 1.61 -8.96
CA PRO A 889 10.35 1.51 -10.23
C PRO A 889 9.60 2.81 -10.52
N PHE A 890 9.56 3.22 -11.78
CA PHE A 890 8.76 4.35 -12.22
C PHE A 890 7.31 3.92 -12.47
N ALA A 891 6.36 4.58 -11.80
CA ALA A 891 4.93 4.32 -11.98
C ALA A 891 4.39 4.61 -13.41
N SER A 892 5.21 5.16 -14.31
CA SER A 892 4.88 5.33 -15.72
C SER A 892 6.11 5.48 -16.60
N GLN A 893 5.96 5.16 -17.90
CA GLN A 893 6.98 5.34 -18.92
C GLN A 893 7.37 6.83 -19.09
N GLN A 894 6.46 7.76 -18.76
CA GLN A 894 6.77 9.20 -18.71
C GLN A 894 7.70 9.56 -17.54
N ASN A 895 7.50 8.97 -16.36
CA ASN A 895 8.34 9.22 -15.20
C ASN A 895 9.76 8.66 -15.41
N LEU A 896 9.89 7.48 -16.04
CA LEU A 896 11.18 6.95 -16.48
C LEU A 896 11.86 7.87 -17.51
N ARG A 897 11.15 8.27 -18.57
CA ARG A 897 11.67 9.20 -19.60
C ARG A 897 11.97 10.60 -19.04
N LYS A 898 11.33 11.03 -17.94
CA LYS A 898 11.70 12.24 -17.21
C LYS A 898 13.01 12.02 -16.45
N HIS A 899 13.10 10.96 -15.65
CA HIS A 899 14.32 10.62 -14.90
C HIS A 899 15.56 10.48 -15.82
N ILE A 900 15.43 9.85 -16.99
CA ILE A 900 16.55 9.72 -17.94
C ILE A 900 17.07 11.10 -18.38
N ARG A 901 16.17 12.04 -18.71
CA ARG A 901 16.54 13.42 -19.07
C ARG A 901 17.10 14.22 -17.88
N ASP A 902 16.55 14.02 -16.69
CA ASP A 902 16.94 14.79 -15.49
C ASP A 902 18.29 14.33 -14.90
N PHE A 903 18.69 13.06 -15.11
CA PHE A 903 19.84 12.42 -14.45
C PHE A 903 20.90 11.80 -15.35
N HIS A 904 20.60 11.41 -16.60
CA HIS A 904 21.55 10.67 -17.47
C HIS A 904 21.85 11.34 -18.82
N ASP A 905 20.99 12.22 -19.34
CA ASP A 905 21.29 13.00 -20.55
C ASP A 905 22.45 13.97 -20.30
N SER A 906 23.64 13.59 -20.76
CA SER A 906 24.89 14.31 -20.50
C SER A 906 25.06 15.55 -21.40
N ARG A 907 24.20 16.57 -21.21
CA ARG A 907 24.49 17.94 -21.65
C ARG A 907 24.98 18.78 -20.46
N SER A 908 26.19 19.33 -20.62
CA SER A 908 27.01 19.82 -19.51
C SER A 908 26.36 20.95 -18.70
N LYS A 909 26.19 20.73 -17.39
CA LYS A 909 25.99 21.80 -16.41
C LYS A 909 27.33 22.54 -16.22
N VAL A 910 27.54 23.62 -16.97
CA VAL A 910 28.68 24.52 -16.78
C VAL A 910 28.50 25.28 -15.47
N VAL A 911 29.05 24.74 -14.37
CA VAL A 911 29.03 25.38 -13.05
C VAL A 911 30.10 26.47 -13.00
N SER A 912 29.70 27.72 -13.22
CA SER A 912 30.55 28.87 -12.90
C SER A 912 30.63 29.05 -11.39
N LYS A 913 31.76 28.67 -10.78
CA LYS A 913 32.11 29.06 -9.40
C LYS A 913 32.83 30.41 -9.43
N SER A 914 32.32 31.41 -8.72
CA SER A 914 33.14 32.49 -8.19
C SER A 914 32.60 33.04 -6.86
N ILE A 915 33.35 32.80 -5.79
CA ILE A 915 33.21 33.54 -4.54
C ILE A 915 34.17 34.74 -4.60
N ARG A 916 33.73 35.89 -4.08
CA ARG A 916 34.45 37.17 -4.12
C ARG A 916 35.83 37.10 -3.46
N ARG A 917 36.79 37.86 -4.00
CA ARG A 917 37.73 38.69 -3.21
C ARG A 917 38.03 40.00 -3.94
N ARG A 918 38.50 41.00 -3.19
CA ARG A 918 38.77 42.38 -3.65
C ARG A 918 40.28 42.65 -3.72
N GLN A 919 40.62 43.73 -4.44
CA GLN A 919 41.80 44.60 -4.31
C GLN A 919 43.16 44.20 -4.93
N ALA A 920 43.79 45.26 -5.47
CA ALA A 920 45.22 45.58 -5.48
C ALA A 920 46.16 45.04 -6.60
N THR A 921 46.13 45.74 -7.75
CA THR A 921 47.24 46.47 -8.39
C THR A 921 48.62 45.82 -8.71
N LEU A 922 49.21 46.31 -9.82
CA LEU A 922 50.65 46.34 -10.21
C LEU A 922 51.20 45.28 -11.20
N LEU A 923 51.22 45.70 -12.47
CA LEU A 923 52.40 45.81 -13.37
C LEU A 923 53.19 44.57 -13.86
N ARG A 924 53.35 44.59 -15.20
CA ARG A 924 54.58 44.40 -16.00
C ARG A 924 55.08 43.01 -16.45
N GLU A 925 54.84 42.80 -17.76
CA GLU A 925 55.84 42.68 -18.84
C GLU A 925 56.53 41.33 -19.19
N GLN A 926 56.57 41.11 -20.52
CA GLN A 926 57.57 40.38 -21.33
C GLN A 926 57.66 38.85 -21.12
N SER A 927 57.28 37.97 -22.06
CA SER A 927 57.75 37.73 -23.46
C SER A 927 59.13 37.05 -23.52
N SER A 928 59.45 36.14 -24.46
CA SER A 928 58.93 35.97 -25.83
C SER A 928 59.22 34.56 -26.44
N HIS A 929 58.80 34.35 -27.70
CA HIS A 929 59.15 33.25 -28.66
C HIS A 929 58.42 31.90 -28.49
N LYS A 930 57.58 31.43 -29.46
CA LYS A 930 57.74 31.05 -30.91
C LYS A 930 58.09 29.55 -31.07
N THR A 931 57.58 28.76 -32.03
CA THR A 931 56.90 29.09 -33.31
C THR A 931 56.03 27.93 -33.87
N ALA A 932 54.93 28.25 -34.57
CA ALA A 932 54.37 27.63 -35.81
C ALA A 932 54.03 26.10 -35.86
N PRO A 933 53.03 25.63 -36.67
CA PRO A 933 52.56 26.21 -37.95
C PRO A 933 51.04 26.49 -38.10
N SER A 934 50.71 27.11 -39.24
CA SER A 934 49.38 27.53 -39.76
C SER A 934 48.82 26.45 -40.73
N PRO A 935 47.63 26.57 -41.41
CA PRO A 935 46.80 27.78 -41.64
C PRO A 935 45.25 27.60 -41.71
N LEU A 936 44.59 28.71 -42.13
CA LEU A 936 43.25 28.83 -42.75
C LEU A 936 41.99 28.58 -41.90
N GLY A 937 41.39 29.71 -41.51
CA GLY A 937 40.12 29.85 -40.79
C GLY A 937 38.83 29.37 -41.49
N GLY A 938 37.75 29.42 -40.70
CA GLY A 938 36.37 29.21 -41.12
C GLY A 938 35.43 29.17 -39.92
N LEU A 939 34.48 30.13 -39.86
CA LEU A 939 33.19 30.13 -39.14
C LEU A 939 33.09 29.54 -37.71
N ASP A 940 32.54 30.32 -36.76
CA ASP A 940 31.24 29.90 -36.17
C ASP A 940 30.46 31.07 -35.54
N THR A 941 29.61 31.74 -36.32
CA THR A 941 28.73 32.84 -35.86
C THR A 941 27.41 32.34 -35.24
N HIS A 942 27.18 31.03 -35.14
CA HIS A 942 25.87 30.47 -34.79
C HIS A 942 25.48 30.56 -33.30
N SER A 943 26.43 30.60 -32.37
CA SER A 943 26.14 30.37 -30.94
C SER A 943 25.47 31.54 -30.20
N GLN A 944 25.63 32.78 -30.69
CA GLN A 944 24.87 33.94 -30.19
C GLN A 944 23.53 34.09 -30.94
N ALA A 945 23.50 33.85 -32.26
CA ALA A 945 22.28 33.93 -33.07
C ALA A 945 21.18 32.94 -32.62
N GLN A 946 21.55 31.71 -32.20
CA GLN A 946 20.58 30.70 -31.76
C GLN A 946 19.87 31.01 -30.43
N ARG A 947 20.32 32.01 -29.65
CA ARG A 947 19.64 32.43 -28.42
C ARG A 947 18.59 33.53 -28.66
N LEU A 948 18.67 34.20 -29.81
CA LEU A 948 17.85 35.36 -30.20
C LEU A 948 16.82 35.01 -31.29
N THR A 949 16.43 33.73 -31.38
CA THR A 949 15.57 33.17 -32.44
C THR A 949 14.48 32.23 -31.90
N ARG A 950 14.15 32.31 -30.60
CA ARG A 950 13.16 31.45 -29.92
C ARG A 950 12.15 32.29 -29.14
N SER A 951 10.94 31.77 -28.96
CA SER A 951 9.91 32.51 -28.21
C SER A 951 10.15 32.42 -26.70
N PRO A 952 9.78 33.45 -25.90
CA PRO A 952 9.98 33.44 -24.44
C PRO A 952 9.25 32.29 -23.72
N SER A 953 8.22 31.72 -24.36
CA SER A 953 7.51 30.56 -23.85
C SER A 953 8.37 29.29 -23.83
N GLU A 954 9.34 29.18 -24.74
CA GLU A 954 10.19 28.01 -24.91
C GLU A 954 11.43 28.08 -24.01
N THR A 955 11.98 29.29 -23.77
CA THR A 955 13.02 29.49 -22.75
C THR A 955 12.48 29.29 -21.34
N MET A 956 11.28 29.81 -21.00
CA MET A 956 10.61 29.50 -19.73
C MET A 956 10.39 28.00 -19.49
N GLN A 957 10.18 27.21 -20.54
CA GLN A 957 10.01 25.75 -20.41
C GLN A 957 11.34 25.00 -20.17
N GLN A 958 12.49 25.66 -20.31
CA GLN A 958 13.82 25.09 -20.04
C GLN A 958 14.44 25.59 -18.72
N ASP A 959 14.20 26.85 -18.33
CA ASP A 959 14.81 27.48 -17.13
C ASP A 959 14.15 27.16 -15.78
N GLY A 960 13.11 26.32 -15.77
CA GLY A 960 12.28 26.03 -14.60
C GLY A 960 11.04 26.94 -14.52
N THR A 961 10.00 26.47 -13.82
CA THR A 961 8.59 26.83 -14.06
C THR A 961 8.13 28.22 -13.59
N THR A 962 9.02 29.19 -13.42
CA THR A 962 8.71 30.55 -12.94
C THR A 962 9.32 31.61 -13.86
N ALA A 963 8.52 32.55 -14.35
CA ALA A 963 8.96 33.64 -15.20
C ALA A 963 9.93 34.58 -14.46
N LYS A 964 10.87 35.18 -15.19
CA LYS A 964 11.87 36.12 -14.66
C LYS A 964 11.95 37.37 -15.55
N PRO A 965 12.36 38.55 -15.03
CA PRO A 965 12.36 39.79 -15.81
C PRO A 965 13.14 39.73 -17.13
N HIS A 966 14.27 38.99 -17.15
CA HIS A 966 15.10 38.87 -18.36
C HIS A 966 14.37 38.16 -19.51
N HIS A 967 13.44 37.23 -19.24
CA HIS A 967 12.62 36.58 -20.29
C HIS A 967 11.77 37.59 -21.09
N PHE A 968 11.44 38.74 -20.49
CA PHE A 968 10.73 39.85 -21.14
C PHE A 968 11.70 40.77 -21.89
N VAL A 969 12.88 41.07 -21.32
CA VAL A 969 13.94 41.83 -22.01
C VAL A 969 14.40 41.10 -23.27
N ASP A 970 14.69 39.81 -23.16
CA ASP A 970 15.06 38.93 -24.28
C ASP A 970 13.99 38.95 -25.39
N HIS A 971 12.70 39.00 -25.04
CA HIS A 971 11.62 39.10 -26.02
C HIS A 971 11.71 40.37 -26.87
N TYR A 972 11.90 41.52 -26.23
CA TYR A 972 11.95 42.81 -26.92
C TYR A 972 13.27 43.00 -27.67
N LEU A 973 14.38 42.43 -27.18
CA LEU A 973 15.66 42.39 -27.91
C LEU A 973 15.50 41.61 -29.23
N ILE A 974 14.76 40.50 -29.22
CA ILE A 974 14.41 39.76 -30.45
C ILE A 974 13.53 40.59 -31.37
N GLN A 975 12.45 41.23 -30.86
CA GLN A 975 11.60 42.10 -31.69
C GLN A 975 12.39 43.25 -32.37
N GLN A 976 13.38 43.82 -31.68
CA GLN A 976 14.25 44.86 -32.22
C GLN A 976 15.17 44.33 -33.32
N LEU A 977 15.78 43.16 -33.12
CA LEU A 977 16.63 42.50 -34.13
C LEU A 977 15.85 42.02 -35.35
N GLU A 978 14.58 41.66 -35.19
CA GLU A 978 13.66 41.36 -36.29
C GLU A 978 13.15 42.62 -37.03
N GLY A 979 13.52 43.83 -36.60
CA GLY A 979 13.09 45.09 -37.22
C GLY A 979 11.61 45.45 -37.01
N LYS A 980 10.94 44.84 -36.02
CA LYS A 980 9.48 44.95 -35.81
C LYS A 980 9.10 46.08 -34.85
N ILE A 981 9.80 47.22 -34.92
CA ILE A 981 9.56 48.41 -34.07
C ILE A 981 9.12 49.60 -34.94
N PRO A 982 8.01 50.29 -34.62
CA PRO A 982 7.56 51.48 -35.35
C PRO A 982 8.61 52.61 -35.39
N ASN A 983 8.58 53.43 -36.44
CA ASN A 983 9.41 54.63 -36.54
C ASN A 983 8.89 55.72 -35.59
N GLY A 984 9.72 56.16 -34.65
CA GLY A 984 9.35 57.15 -33.62
C GLY A 984 10.13 56.94 -32.32
N TRP A 985 9.62 57.49 -31.22
CA TRP A 985 10.20 57.36 -29.87
C TRP A 985 10.37 55.89 -29.43
N GLN A 986 9.64 54.97 -30.05
CA GLN A 986 9.75 53.53 -29.87
C GLN A 986 11.16 52.99 -30.20
N GLN A 987 11.92 53.64 -31.10
CA GLN A 987 13.29 53.24 -31.42
C GLN A 987 14.29 53.69 -30.34
N ASP A 988 14.02 54.82 -29.67
CA ASP A 988 14.80 55.36 -28.54
C ASP A 988 14.41 54.75 -27.17
N THR A 989 13.70 53.61 -27.18
CA THR A 989 13.21 52.94 -25.96
C THR A 989 13.78 51.52 -25.88
N PRO A 990 14.89 51.29 -25.15
CA PRO A 990 15.59 50.02 -25.16
C PRO A 990 14.78 48.88 -24.51
N PRO A 991 14.97 47.62 -24.94
CA PRO A 991 14.37 46.41 -24.35
C PRO A 991 14.47 46.32 -22.83
N GLU A 992 15.58 46.82 -22.27
CA GLU A 992 15.88 46.88 -20.83
C GLU A 992 14.93 47.80 -20.04
N GLU A 993 14.30 48.79 -20.69
CA GLU A 993 13.25 49.63 -20.09
C GLU A 993 11.86 48.99 -20.20
N ARG A 994 11.57 48.30 -21.32
CA ARG A 994 10.27 47.65 -21.57
C ARG A 994 10.07 46.38 -20.73
N GLY A 995 11.10 45.54 -20.63
CA GLY A 995 11.06 44.26 -19.92
C GLY A 995 10.57 44.35 -18.47
N PRO A 996 11.09 45.27 -17.64
CA PRO A 996 10.63 45.47 -16.25
C PRO A 996 9.18 45.93 -16.14
N LEU A 997 8.69 46.78 -17.07
CA LEU A 997 7.28 47.22 -17.08
C LEU A 997 6.35 46.04 -17.39
N ALA A 998 6.67 45.26 -18.42
CA ALA A 998 5.91 44.07 -18.79
C ALA A 998 5.95 42.98 -17.70
N PHE A 999 7.11 42.76 -17.06
CA PHE A 999 7.21 41.82 -15.93
C PHE A 999 6.38 42.24 -14.71
N ARG A 1000 6.27 43.56 -14.44
CA ARG A 1000 5.42 44.10 -13.37
C ARG A 1000 3.95 43.83 -13.67
N LEU A 1001 3.49 44.12 -14.89
CA LEU A 1001 2.12 43.84 -15.31
C LEU A 1001 1.81 42.33 -15.30
N PHE A 1002 2.75 41.48 -15.70
CA PHE A 1002 2.66 40.02 -15.59
C PHE A 1002 2.48 39.56 -14.15
N THR A 1003 3.25 40.11 -13.21
CA THR A 1003 3.16 39.77 -11.79
C THR A 1003 1.76 40.09 -11.26
N GLN A 1004 1.20 41.25 -11.62
CA GLN A 1004 -0.16 41.65 -11.23
C GLN A 1004 -1.24 40.81 -11.94
N TYR A 1005 -1.06 40.46 -13.22
CA TYR A 1005 -1.98 39.58 -13.95
C TYR A 1005 -2.06 38.19 -13.32
N CYS A 1006 -0.93 37.61 -12.93
CA CYS A 1006 -0.88 36.33 -12.23
C CYS A 1006 -1.50 36.41 -10.82
N GLN A 1007 -1.34 37.53 -10.10
CA GLN A 1007 -2.03 37.77 -8.82
C GLN A 1007 -3.56 37.84 -8.99
N LEU A 1008 -4.05 38.38 -10.10
CA LEU A 1008 -5.48 38.51 -10.41
C LEU A 1008 -6.11 37.26 -11.02
N ARG A 1009 -5.31 36.35 -11.60
CA ARG A 1009 -5.77 35.07 -12.18
C ARG A 1009 -4.82 33.91 -11.87
N PRO A 1010 -4.67 33.52 -10.59
CA PRO A 1010 -3.67 32.52 -10.15
C PRO A 1010 -3.89 31.10 -10.72
N GLU A 1011 -5.09 30.77 -11.19
CA GLU A 1011 -5.38 29.50 -11.87
C GLU A 1011 -4.81 29.42 -13.31
N THR A 1012 -4.36 30.56 -13.87
CA THR A 1012 -3.81 30.60 -15.23
C THR A 1012 -2.32 30.30 -15.22
N ALA A 1013 -1.93 29.14 -15.75
CA ALA A 1013 -0.52 28.74 -15.85
C ALA A 1013 0.36 29.83 -16.48
N GLU A 1014 1.48 30.17 -15.82
CA GLU A 1014 2.28 31.38 -16.09
C GLU A 1014 2.61 31.63 -17.57
N VAL A 1015 2.93 30.59 -18.36
CA VAL A 1015 3.25 30.73 -19.79
C VAL A 1015 2.09 31.32 -20.60
N LYS A 1016 0.83 31.07 -20.20
CA LYS A 1016 -0.35 31.73 -20.80
C LYS A 1016 -0.48 33.19 -20.34
N SER A 1017 -0.27 33.45 -19.06
CA SER A 1017 -0.30 34.80 -18.47
C SER A 1017 0.77 35.72 -19.07
N MET A 1018 1.99 35.21 -19.28
CA MET A 1018 3.06 35.93 -19.96
C MET A 1018 2.69 36.25 -21.42
N ARG A 1019 2.13 35.30 -22.17
CA ARG A 1019 1.64 35.56 -23.53
C ARG A 1019 0.55 36.65 -23.56
N ALA A 1020 -0.38 36.63 -22.61
CA ALA A 1020 -1.43 37.65 -22.52
C ALA A 1020 -0.85 39.05 -22.27
N VAL A 1021 0.12 39.18 -21.35
CA VAL A 1021 0.74 40.47 -21.02
C VAL A 1021 1.69 40.97 -22.11
N LEU A 1022 2.45 40.10 -22.77
CA LEU A 1022 3.29 40.50 -23.91
C LEU A 1022 2.45 41.00 -25.10
N LEU A 1023 1.25 40.45 -25.33
CA LEU A 1023 0.31 40.95 -26.34
C LEU A 1023 -0.32 42.29 -25.94
N PHE A 1024 -0.65 42.48 -24.67
CA PHE A 1024 -1.21 43.73 -24.15
C PHE A 1024 -0.19 44.89 -24.19
N GLU A 1025 1.02 44.67 -23.66
CA GLU A 1025 2.09 45.67 -23.70
C GLU A 1025 2.40 46.08 -25.15
N LYS A 1026 2.44 45.11 -26.07
CA LYS A 1026 2.70 45.39 -27.48
C LYS A 1026 1.61 46.29 -28.10
N LYS A 1027 0.32 46.01 -27.82
CA LYS A 1027 -0.82 46.84 -28.27
C LYS A 1027 -0.63 48.30 -27.85
N ILE A 1028 -0.24 48.54 -26.59
CA ILE A 1028 -0.02 49.90 -26.07
C ILE A 1028 1.24 50.54 -26.68
N PHE A 1029 2.36 49.83 -26.73
CA PHE A 1029 3.61 50.33 -27.32
C PHE A 1029 3.48 50.74 -28.80
N GLU A 1030 2.65 50.03 -29.57
CA GLU A 1030 2.35 50.36 -30.97
C GLU A 1030 1.31 51.49 -31.13
N SER A 1031 0.48 51.78 -30.11
CA SER A 1031 -0.58 52.82 -30.20
C SER A 1031 -0.28 54.12 -29.47
N SER A 1032 0.57 54.13 -28.44
CA SER A 1032 0.87 55.35 -27.66
C SER A 1032 1.70 56.36 -28.48
N ILE A 1033 1.23 57.60 -28.52
CA ILE A 1033 1.81 58.67 -29.35
C ILE A 1033 3.16 59.17 -28.80
N THR A 1034 3.40 59.03 -27.49
CA THR A 1034 4.66 59.44 -26.83
C THR A 1034 5.15 58.39 -25.82
N LYS A 1035 6.45 58.41 -25.51
CA LYS A 1035 7.09 57.52 -24.52
C LYS A 1035 6.44 57.65 -23.13
N ASP A 1036 6.12 58.87 -22.71
CA ASP A 1036 5.49 59.11 -21.41
C ASP A 1036 4.05 58.59 -21.34
N ALA A 1037 3.29 58.66 -22.45
CA ALA A 1037 1.96 58.05 -22.53
C ALA A 1037 2.03 56.53 -22.38
N TYR A 1038 2.90 55.86 -23.15
CA TYR A 1038 3.17 54.41 -23.01
C TYR A 1038 3.57 54.03 -21.58
N VAL A 1039 4.47 54.81 -20.97
CA VAL A 1039 4.95 54.57 -19.60
C VAL A 1039 3.85 54.85 -18.55
N SER A 1040 2.88 55.73 -18.80
CA SER A 1040 1.71 55.93 -17.94
C SER A 1040 0.72 54.78 -18.09
N GLU A 1041 0.31 54.46 -19.31
CA GLU A 1041 -0.63 53.38 -19.61
C GLU A 1041 -0.11 52.01 -19.12
N MET A 1042 1.20 51.74 -19.21
CA MET A 1042 1.82 50.53 -18.64
C MET A 1042 1.95 50.52 -17.11
N LYS A 1043 1.76 51.65 -16.43
CA LYS A 1043 1.66 51.75 -14.95
C LYS A 1043 0.22 51.74 -14.46
N GLU A 1044 -0.70 52.30 -15.25
CA GLU A 1044 -2.13 52.46 -14.96
C GLU A 1044 -3.00 51.30 -15.50
N GLY A 1045 -2.41 50.40 -16.31
CA GLY A 1045 -3.05 49.31 -17.05
C GLY A 1045 -3.75 48.20 -16.25
N LEU A 1046 -4.18 48.48 -15.02
CA LEU A 1046 -5.08 47.66 -14.22
C LEU A 1046 -6.24 48.45 -13.58
N SER A 1047 -6.88 49.31 -14.36
CA SER A 1047 -8.27 49.71 -14.12
C SER A 1047 -9.21 49.27 -15.26
N ILE A 1048 -10.11 48.34 -14.92
CA ILE A 1048 -11.40 47.97 -15.54
C ILE A 1048 -11.70 48.56 -16.94
N GLN A 1049 -11.61 47.73 -18.00
CA GLN A 1049 -12.59 47.79 -19.12
C GLN A 1049 -12.68 46.48 -19.95
N GLU A 1050 -11.57 45.96 -20.50
CA GLU A 1050 -11.61 44.85 -21.48
C GLU A 1050 -11.91 43.44 -20.90
N ALA A 1051 -12.35 43.35 -19.63
CA ALA A 1051 -12.89 42.12 -19.06
C ALA A 1051 -14.30 41.75 -19.60
N SER A 1052 -14.90 42.58 -20.46
CA SER A 1052 -16.33 42.55 -20.80
C SER A 1052 -16.68 42.11 -22.23
N GLU A 1053 -15.79 42.25 -23.23
CA GLU A 1053 -16.24 42.38 -24.63
C GLU A 1053 -16.11 41.13 -25.52
N LEU A 1054 -15.09 40.27 -25.35
CA LEU A 1054 -14.86 39.12 -26.25
C LEU A 1054 -15.48 37.78 -25.81
N ALA A 1055 -16.49 37.83 -24.94
CA ALA A 1055 -17.33 36.68 -24.62
C ALA A 1055 -18.47 36.49 -25.65
N ARG A 1056 -18.15 36.11 -26.91
CA ARG A 1056 -19.21 35.97 -27.95
C ARG A 1056 -19.05 34.98 -29.12
N VAL A 1057 -18.66 33.73 -28.86
CA VAL A 1057 -19.12 32.50 -29.57
C VAL A 1057 -19.06 31.36 -28.53
N PRO A 1058 -20.03 30.40 -28.42
CA PRO A 1058 -21.16 30.11 -29.32
C PRO A 1058 -22.57 30.27 -28.73
N GLN A 1059 -23.59 30.28 -29.60
CA GLN A 1059 -25.01 30.51 -29.30
C GLN A 1059 -25.76 29.29 -28.70
N GLN A 1060 -25.08 28.35 -28.01
CA GLN A 1060 -25.71 27.10 -27.53
C GLN A 1060 -26.31 27.17 -26.11
N ILE A 1061 -25.80 28.03 -25.23
CA ILE A 1061 -26.22 28.07 -23.80
C ILE A 1061 -27.59 28.74 -23.58
N ALA A 1062 -28.05 29.55 -24.54
CA ALA A 1062 -29.33 30.27 -24.45
C ALA A 1062 -30.55 29.31 -24.36
N ALA A 1063 -30.49 28.17 -25.05
CA ALA A 1063 -31.57 27.17 -25.04
C ALA A 1063 -31.74 26.50 -23.65
N GLN A 1064 -30.63 26.12 -23.01
CA GLN A 1064 -30.64 25.45 -21.70
C GLN A 1064 -31.17 26.37 -20.58
N ARG A 1065 -30.81 27.66 -20.60
CA ARG A 1065 -31.28 28.62 -19.59
C ARG A 1065 -32.79 28.86 -19.63
N LEU A 1066 -33.45 28.65 -20.78
CA LEU A 1066 -34.91 28.72 -20.87
C LEU A 1066 -35.60 27.47 -20.29
N ALA A 1067 -34.96 26.30 -20.38
CA ALA A 1067 -35.49 25.05 -19.84
C ALA A 1067 -35.42 25.02 -18.30
N VAL A 1068 -34.26 25.35 -17.72
CA VAL A 1068 -34.07 25.39 -16.26
C VAL A 1068 -35.02 26.39 -15.59
N ARG A 1069 -35.29 27.54 -16.23
CA ARG A 1069 -36.24 28.54 -15.70
C ARG A 1069 -37.69 28.07 -15.70
N ARG A 1070 -38.07 27.10 -16.54
CA ARG A 1070 -39.41 26.46 -16.52
C ARG A 1070 -39.50 25.40 -15.41
N LEU A 1071 -38.46 24.59 -15.23
CA LEU A 1071 -38.40 23.57 -14.16
C LEU A 1071 -38.49 24.21 -12.77
N LEU A 1072 -37.71 25.26 -12.51
CA LEU A 1072 -37.76 26.01 -11.24
C LEU A 1072 -39.13 26.65 -10.97
N GLN A 1073 -39.94 26.97 -11.99
CA GLN A 1073 -41.31 27.43 -11.79
C GLN A 1073 -42.28 26.28 -11.44
N GLN A 1074 -42.01 25.05 -11.87
CA GLN A 1074 -42.81 23.88 -11.51
C GLN A 1074 -42.48 23.38 -10.09
N GLU A 1075 -41.21 23.39 -9.68
CA GLU A 1075 -40.79 23.01 -8.31
C GLU A 1075 -41.41 23.93 -7.25
N VAL A 1076 -41.35 25.26 -7.46
CA VAL A 1076 -41.99 26.23 -6.55
C VAL A 1076 -43.51 26.07 -6.48
N GLN A 1077 -44.18 25.64 -7.56
CA GLN A 1077 -45.60 25.30 -7.50
C GLN A 1077 -45.86 24.01 -6.70
N GLN A 1078 -44.98 23.02 -6.76
CA GLN A 1078 -45.10 21.78 -5.98
C GLN A 1078 -44.86 22.00 -4.48
N GLU A 1079 -43.87 22.80 -4.09
CA GLU A 1079 -43.61 23.10 -2.67
C GLU A 1079 -44.79 23.82 -1.99
N VAL A 1080 -45.36 24.84 -2.67
CA VAL A 1080 -46.55 25.55 -2.17
C VAL A 1080 -47.74 24.58 -2.00
N GLN A 1081 -47.86 23.58 -2.88
CA GLN A 1081 -48.93 22.60 -2.83
C GLN A 1081 -48.70 21.52 -1.75
N GLN A 1082 -47.45 21.17 -1.43
CA GLN A 1082 -47.13 20.31 -0.27
C GLN A 1082 -47.33 21.02 1.08
N GLN A 1083 -46.92 22.30 1.20
CA GLN A 1083 -47.15 23.09 2.42
C GLN A 1083 -48.64 23.32 2.71
N ALA A 1084 -49.49 23.32 1.67
CA ALA A 1084 -50.95 23.36 1.84
C ALA A 1084 -51.49 22.05 2.45
N LEU A 1085 -50.98 20.87 2.07
CA LEU A 1085 -51.38 19.59 2.67
C LEU A 1085 -50.95 19.48 4.14
N GLN A 1086 -49.70 19.82 4.46
CA GLN A 1086 -49.14 19.64 5.81
C GLN A 1086 -49.84 20.48 6.90
N ARG A 1087 -50.57 21.55 6.52
CA ARG A 1087 -51.38 22.34 7.47
C ARG A 1087 -52.75 21.72 7.81
N SER A 1088 -53.11 20.57 7.23
CA SER A 1088 -54.41 19.93 7.48
C SER A 1088 -54.41 18.86 8.60
N GLU A 1089 -53.24 18.39 9.06
CA GLU A 1089 -53.13 17.20 9.93
C GLU A 1089 -52.66 17.48 11.38
N GLN A 1090 -53.10 18.59 12.00
CA GLN A 1090 -52.91 18.79 13.45
C GLN A 1090 -54.13 19.40 14.16
N LEU A 1091 -55.01 18.53 14.70
CA LEU A 1091 -56.00 18.85 15.75
C LEU A 1091 -56.33 17.55 16.54
N PRO A 1092 -56.49 17.55 17.88
CA PRO A 1092 -56.53 16.31 18.67
C PRO A 1092 -57.91 15.65 18.82
N ASN A 1093 -57.91 14.32 19.00
CA ASN A 1093 -59.10 13.50 19.23
C ASN A 1093 -59.78 13.74 20.60
N THR A 1094 -61.13 13.73 20.62
CA THR A 1094 -61.90 13.39 21.84
C THR A 1094 -63.15 12.54 21.57
N LYS A 1095 -63.24 11.42 22.31
CA LYS A 1095 -64.47 10.71 22.76
C LYS A 1095 -65.50 10.25 21.71
N GLY A 1096 -65.53 8.93 21.48
CA GLY A 1096 -66.61 8.25 20.76
C GLY A 1096 -67.91 8.02 21.55
N SER A 1097 -68.90 7.44 20.86
CA SER A 1097 -70.07 6.66 21.34
C SER A 1097 -71.28 6.83 20.38
N THR A 1098 -72.07 5.76 20.25
CA THR A 1098 -73.51 5.73 19.88
C THR A 1098 -74.00 6.19 18.48
N ASN A 1099 -74.31 5.19 17.66
CA ASN A 1099 -75.61 4.92 17.01
C ASN A 1099 -76.26 5.84 15.93
N GLN A 1100 -76.73 5.13 14.88
CA GLN A 1100 -77.99 5.28 14.13
C GLN A 1100 -78.14 6.30 12.95
N SER A 1101 -78.31 5.68 11.77
CA SER A 1101 -79.41 5.87 10.78
C SER A 1101 -79.48 7.05 9.78
N LEU A 1102 -79.49 6.63 8.50
CA LEU A 1102 -80.39 7.03 7.39
C LEU A 1102 -80.20 8.33 6.56
N GLN A 1103 -80.13 8.09 5.24
CA GLN A 1103 -80.79 8.80 4.11
C GLN A 1103 -80.37 10.22 3.65
N SER A 1104 -79.53 10.23 2.60
CA SER A 1104 -79.77 10.83 1.26
C SER A 1104 -80.57 12.14 1.08
N SER A 1105 -79.98 13.14 0.40
CA SER A 1105 -80.37 13.52 -0.98
C SER A 1105 -79.49 14.64 -1.61
N SER A 1106 -79.54 14.73 -2.95
CA SER A 1106 -78.73 15.55 -3.88
C SER A 1106 -79.49 16.85 -4.32
N PRO A 1107 -79.13 17.61 -5.40
CA PRO A 1107 -77.85 18.24 -5.87
C PRO A 1107 -78.00 19.74 -6.33
N VAL A 1108 -77.02 20.28 -7.10
CA VAL A 1108 -77.11 21.38 -8.15
C VAL A 1108 -76.73 22.87 -7.83
N SER A 1109 -75.47 23.25 -8.14
CA SER A 1109 -74.99 24.22 -9.17
C SER A 1109 -75.39 25.73 -9.34
N THR A 1110 -74.35 26.59 -9.40
CA THR A 1110 -74.05 27.75 -10.35
C THR A 1110 -74.52 29.24 -10.22
N ARG A 1111 -73.51 30.15 -9.98
CA ARG A 1111 -73.10 31.42 -10.70
C ARG A 1111 -73.69 32.86 -10.48
N MET A 1112 -72.81 33.78 -10.00
CA MET A 1112 -72.43 35.15 -10.54
C MET A 1112 -73.40 36.38 -10.42
N PRO A 1113 -73.00 37.68 -10.68
CA PRO A 1113 -71.83 38.50 -10.18
C PRO A 1113 -72.11 40.06 -9.93
N GLY A 1114 -71.14 40.89 -9.42
CA GLY A 1114 -71.12 42.38 -9.65
C GLY A 1114 -70.35 43.39 -8.72
N SER A 1115 -69.53 44.30 -9.31
CA SER A 1115 -69.09 45.70 -8.92
C SER A 1115 -68.21 46.06 -7.66
N VAL A 1116 -67.84 47.36 -7.47
CA VAL A 1116 -66.63 47.99 -6.78
C VAL A 1116 -66.91 49.47 -6.28
N PRO A 1117 -66.14 50.23 -5.41
CA PRO A 1117 -64.69 50.62 -5.50
C PRO A 1117 -63.82 50.98 -4.21
N LYS A 1118 -63.57 52.28 -3.84
CA LYS A 1118 -62.43 52.84 -2.99
C LYS A 1118 -62.69 54.32 -2.52
N PRO A 1119 -61.84 55.12 -1.77
CA PRO A 1119 -60.48 55.00 -1.12
C PRO A 1119 -60.52 55.29 0.45
N PRO A 1120 -59.70 56.07 1.26
CA PRO A 1120 -58.41 56.88 1.18
C PRO A 1120 -57.35 56.64 2.35
N LEU A 1121 -56.57 57.66 2.83
CA LEU A 1121 -55.39 57.61 3.79
C LEU A 1121 -55.10 58.94 4.59
N PRO A 1122 -54.29 58.95 5.70
CA PRO A 1122 -53.02 59.77 5.84
C PRO A 1122 -51.86 59.17 6.73
N LEU A 1123 -50.85 59.97 7.22
CA LEU A 1123 -49.43 59.58 7.56
C LEU A 1123 -48.86 59.91 9.02
N PRO A 1124 -47.55 60.24 9.36
CA PRO A 1124 -46.78 59.68 10.54
C PRO A 1124 -46.16 60.73 11.56
N PRO A 1125 -45.33 60.38 12.61
CA PRO A 1125 -43.84 60.65 12.62
C PRO A 1125 -42.87 59.99 13.71
N VAL A 1126 -41.53 60.09 13.50
CA VAL A 1126 -40.38 60.47 14.42
C VAL A 1126 -39.78 59.62 15.62
N GLU A 1127 -38.43 59.43 15.55
CA GLU A 1127 -37.25 59.38 16.51
C GLU A 1127 -37.11 58.66 17.90
N SER A 1128 -35.95 57.98 18.04
CA SER A 1128 -34.96 57.91 19.18
C SER A 1128 -35.14 56.97 20.41
N GLY A 1129 -34.00 56.48 20.96
CA GLY A 1129 -33.87 55.79 22.26
C GLY A 1129 -32.79 54.67 22.35
N PHE A 1130 -32.01 54.59 23.43
CA PHE A 1130 -30.98 53.55 23.70
C PHE A 1130 -31.47 52.49 24.76
N PRO A 1131 -30.80 51.32 24.90
CA PRO A 1131 -31.41 50.09 25.47
C PRO A 1131 -31.05 49.78 26.94
N PRO A 1132 -31.75 48.78 27.54
CA PRO A 1132 -31.09 47.82 28.43
C PRO A 1132 -31.49 46.34 28.09
N PRO A 1133 -31.25 45.32 28.95
CA PRO A 1133 -30.39 44.18 28.63
C PRO A 1133 -31.11 42.91 28.08
N PRO A 1134 -30.37 41.97 27.47
CA PRO A 1134 -30.92 40.66 27.09
C PRO A 1134 -31.09 39.73 28.33
N PRO A 1135 -32.23 39.03 28.47
CA PRO A 1135 -32.39 37.97 29.47
C PRO A 1135 -31.67 36.68 29.03
N LYS A 1136 -31.19 35.89 30.02
CA LYS A 1136 -30.53 34.60 29.78
C LYS A 1136 -31.53 33.55 29.27
N VAL A 1137 -31.12 32.74 28.29
CA VAL A 1137 -31.81 31.50 27.87
C VAL A 1137 -30.85 30.32 28.08
N ALA A 1138 -31.38 29.19 28.54
CA ALA A 1138 -30.61 28.02 28.95
C ALA A 1138 -30.04 27.22 27.75
N PRO A 1139 -28.91 26.49 27.93
CA PRO A 1139 -28.36 25.63 26.89
C PRO A 1139 -29.22 24.38 26.68
N ILE A 1140 -29.48 24.04 25.42
CA ILE A 1140 -30.03 22.75 25.01
C ILE A 1140 -28.84 21.81 24.73
N LEU A 1141 -28.82 20.63 25.36
CA LEU A 1141 -27.76 19.65 25.14
C LEU A 1141 -27.85 19.04 23.73
N ALA A 1142 -26.69 18.87 23.09
CA ALA A 1142 -26.55 18.08 21.86
C ALA A 1142 -26.41 16.57 22.19
N PRO A 1143 -26.82 15.66 21.30
CA PRO A 1143 -26.63 14.22 21.49
C PRO A 1143 -25.16 13.80 21.39
N HIS A 1144 -24.79 12.70 22.04
CA HIS A 1144 -23.44 12.16 22.03
C HIS A 1144 -23.04 11.56 20.67
N VAL A 1145 -21.85 11.91 20.16
CA VAL A 1145 -20.69 11.02 19.89
C VAL A 1145 -19.65 11.80 19.07
N SER A 1146 -18.47 12.10 19.66
CA SER A 1146 -17.14 12.16 19.01
C SER A 1146 -16.06 12.61 20.01
N GLU A 1147 -14.79 12.63 19.57
CA GLU A 1147 -13.65 13.04 20.39
C GLU A 1147 -13.56 14.56 20.56
N GLN A 1148 -13.24 15.02 21.78
CA GLN A 1148 -13.05 16.44 22.06
C GLN A 1148 -11.68 16.93 21.59
N ILE A 1149 -11.65 17.68 20.47
CA ILE A 1149 -10.43 18.24 19.91
C ILE A 1149 -9.88 19.35 20.82
N ARG A 1150 -8.87 19.02 21.62
CA ARG A 1150 -8.16 19.91 22.53
C ARG A 1150 -7.02 20.66 21.84
N LEU A 1151 -6.96 21.97 22.03
CA LEU A 1151 -5.92 22.85 21.47
C LEU A 1151 -5.59 24.03 22.39
N LYS A 1152 -4.53 24.77 22.05
CA LYS A 1152 -4.24 26.10 22.63
C LYS A 1152 -4.50 27.21 21.62
N VAL A 1153 -5.05 28.32 22.11
CA VAL A 1153 -5.23 29.56 21.34
C VAL A 1153 -4.09 30.51 21.66
N TYR A 1154 -3.45 31.07 20.63
CA TYR A 1154 -2.41 32.10 20.76
C TYR A 1154 -2.81 33.37 20.03
N GLU A 1155 -2.31 34.50 20.51
CA GLU A 1155 -2.49 35.85 19.95
C GLU A 1155 -1.11 36.53 19.82
N PHE A 1156 -0.77 37.03 18.63
CA PHE A 1156 0.50 37.71 18.42
C PHE A 1156 0.40 39.18 18.83
N ARG A 1157 1.30 39.63 19.71
CA ARG A 1157 1.43 41.03 20.14
C ARG A 1157 2.88 41.35 20.46
N ASN A 1158 3.34 42.56 20.14
CA ASN A 1158 4.68 43.05 20.51
C ASN A 1158 5.82 42.07 20.11
N ASP A 1159 5.75 41.52 18.90
CA ASP A 1159 6.67 40.52 18.33
C ASP A 1159 6.75 39.15 19.04
N ASP A 1160 5.81 38.80 19.93
CA ASP A 1160 5.72 37.46 20.58
C ASP A 1160 4.29 36.89 20.64
N TRP A 1161 4.18 35.57 20.84
CA TRP A 1161 2.90 34.83 20.87
C TRP A 1161 2.39 34.61 22.29
N PHE A 1162 1.33 35.33 22.66
CA PHE A 1162 0.68 35.23 23.97
C PHE A 1162 -0.35 34.09 23.99
N ASP A 1163 -0.17 33.16 24.93
CA ASP A 1163 -1.11 32.06 25.19
C ASP A 1163 -2.41 32.59 25.83
N ARG A 1164 -3.54 32.40 25.15
CA ARG A 1164 -4.88 32.75 25.63
C ARG A 1164 -5.55 31.62 26.42
N GLY A 1165 -4.96 30.44 26.48
CA GLY A 1165 -5.47 29.29 27.22
C GLY A 1165 -5.66 28.03 26.38
N THR A 1166 -5.91 26.93 27.09
CA THR A 1166 -6.23 25.62 26.50
C THR A 1166 -7.74 25.44 26.48
N GLY A 1167 -8.27 24.92 25.37
CA GLY A 1167 -9.70 24.80 25.15
C GLY A 1167 -10.08 23.72 24.15
N ILE A 1168 -11.39 23.47 24.07
CA ILE A 1168 -11.99 22.46 23.19
C ILE A 1168 -12.60 23.15 21.98
N CYS A 1169 -12.26 22.66 20.79
CA CYS A 1169 -12.60 23.26 19.50
C CYS A 1169 -13.84 22.62 18.86
N HIS A 1170 -14.82 23.44 18.47
CA HIS A 1170 -16.06 23.01 17.83
C HIS A 1170 -16.38 23.89 16.60
N GLY A 1171 -16.95 23.28 15.55
CA GLY A 1171 -17.51 24.01 14.42
C GLY A 1171 -18.97 24.38 14.68
N ARG A 1172 -19.34 25.66 14.57
CA ARG A 1172 -20.74 26.13 14.67
C ARG A 1172 -21.19 26.77 13.36
N VAL A 1173 -22.26 26.22 12.78
CA VAL A 1173 -22.98 26.85 11.67
C VAL A 1173 -24.01 27.82 12.26
N ILE A 1174 -23.93 29.10 11.89
CA ILE A 1174 -24.83 30.17 12.39
C ILE A 1174 -25.91 30.48 11.33
N SER A 1175 -25.58 30.35 10.04
CA SER A 1175 -26.52 30.42 8.94
C SER A 1175 -25.98 29.68 7.71
N SER A 1176 -26.78 29.54 6.66
CA SER A 1176 -26.38 28.90 5.39
C SER A 1176 -25.20 29.57 4.64
N LYS A 1177 -24.66 30.68 5.17
CA LYS A 1177 -23.47 31.39 4.66
C LYS A 1177 -22.35 31.58 5.69
N ILE A 1178 -22.60 31.33 6.98
CA ILE A 1178 -21.68 31.65 8.09
C ILE A 1178 -21.40 30.40 8.91
N VAL A 1179 -20.16 29.93 8.82
CA VAL A 1179 -19.60 28.84 9.62
C VAL A 1179 -18.46 29.41 10.46
N THR A 1180 -18.43 29.06 11.74
CA THR A 1180 -17.49 29.56 12.74
C THR A 1180 -16.71 28.42 13.40
N ILE A 1181 -15.47 28.70 13.80
CA ILE A 1181 -14.73 27.92 14.80
C ILE A 1181 -14.97 28.58 16.15
N VAL A 1182 -15.38 27.77 17.13
CA VAL A 1182 -15.60 28.18 18.53
C VAL A 1182 -14.64 27.37 19.40
N VAL A 1183 -13.91 28.04 20.29
CA VAL A 1183 -13.04 27.40 21.29
C VAL A 1183 -13.50 27.84 22.68
N LEU A 1184 -13.98 26.88 23.46
CA LEU A 1184 -14.40 27.08 24.85
C LEU A 1184 -13.27 26.67 25.80
N SER A 1185 -13.12 27.37 26.92
CA SER A 1185 -12.08 27.09 27.91
C SER A 1185 -12.27 25.69 28.51
N GLU A 1186 -11.17 24.96 28.66
CA GLU A 1186 -11.17 23.63 29.30
C GLU A 1186 -11.50 23.71 30.80
N VAL A 1187 -11.23 24.85 31.43
CA VAL A 1187 -11.42 25.08 32.87
C VAL A 1187 -12.83 25.60 33.19
N ASP A 1188 -13.44 26.37 32.28
CA ASP A 1188 -14.81 26.86 32.38
C ASP A 1188 -15.46 26.87 30.99
N GLN A 1189 -16.32 25.90 30.71
CA GLN A 1189 -16.97 25.77 29.40
C GLN A 1189 -17.96 26.91 29.08
N SER A 1190 -18.26 27.81 30.03
CA SER A 1190 -18.99 29.05 29.75
C SER A 1190 -18.08 30.20 29.27
N GLN A 1191 -16.76 30.08 29.44
CA GLN A 1191 -15.77 31.05 28.99
C GLN A 1191 -15.34 30.76 27.54
N LEU A 1192 -15.64 31.70 26.65
CA LEU A 1192 -15.18 31.70 25.26
C LEU A 1192 -13.73 32.18 25.16
N LEU A 1193 -12.83 31.36 24.60
CA LEU A 1193 -11.44 31.76 24.29
C LEU A 1193 -11.30 32.34 22.88
N LEU A 1194 -12.12 31.85 21.93
CA LEU A 1194 -12.15 32.29 20.53
C LEU A 1194 -13.49 31.95 19.87
N GLU A 1195 -14.08 32.87 19.12
CA GLU A 1195 -15.07 32.58 18.08
C GLU A 1195 -14.64 33.31 16.79
N THR A 1196 -14.55 32.59 15.67
CA THR A 1196 -14.08 33.18 14.40
C THR A 1196 -14.78 32.59 13.17
N GLY A 1197 -15.24 33.46 12.27
CA GLY A 1197 -15.89 33.07 11.00
C GLY A 1197 -14.89 32.61 9.95
N ILE A 1198 -15.12 31.43 9.38
CA ILE A 1198 -14.23 30.81 8.38
C ILE A 1198 -14.39 31.48 7.01
N SER A 1199 -15.63 31.77 6.61
CA SER A 1199 -16.00 32.15 5.22
C SER A 1199 -15.19 33.32 4.64
N ASN A 1200 -14.82 34.29 5.48
CA ASN A 1200 -14.24 35.56 5.03
C ASN A 1200 -12.73 35.70 5.31
N LYS A 1201 -12.07 34.67 5.88
CA LYS A 1201 -10.70 34.77 6.43
C LYS A 1201 -9.75 33.77 5.78
N ARG A 1202 -8.48 34.16 5.60
CA ARG A 1202 -7.42 33.30 5.05
C ARG A 1202 -6.61 32.65 6.18
N PHE A 1203 -6.98 31.43 6.51
CA PHE A 1203 -6.19 30.54 7.37
C PHE A 1203 -5.01 29.95 6.60
N GLN A 1204 -3.88 29.75 7.31
CA GLN A 1204 -2.66 29.14 6.80
C GLN A 1204 -2.10 28.14 7.82
N LYS A 1205 -1.94 26.88 7.41
CA LYS A 1205 -1.17 25.88 8.18
C LYS A 1205 0.32 26.15 7.98
N GLN A 1206 1.03 26.54 9.04
CA GLN A 1206 2.48 26.84 8.97
C GLN A 1206 3.35 25.61 9.27
N GLN A 1207 2.90 24.75 10.18
CA GLN A 1207 3.57 23.51 10.59
C GLN A 1207 2.51 22.42 10.80
N ASP A 1208 2.92 21.16 10.96
CA ASP A 1208 1.96 20.05 10.99
C ASP A 1208 0.98 20.05 12.17
N SER A 1209 1.24 20.87 13.20
CA SER A 1209 0.42 21.09 14.39
C SER A 1209 0.01 22.56 14.64
N PHE A 1210 0.20 23.49 13.68
CA PHE A 1210 -0.08 24.93 13.88
C PHE A 1210 -0.78 25.61 12.69
N ILE A 1211 -1.89 26.29 12.97
CA ILE A 1211 -2.72 27.04 12.00
C ILE A 1211 -2.83 28.51 12.44
N THR A 1212 -2.57 29.45 11.54
CA THR A 1212 -2.62 30.91 11.79
C THR A 1212 -3.54 31.64 10.82
N TRP A 1213 -4.12 32.77 11.24
CA TRP A 1213 -4.86 33.71 10.39
C TRP A 1213 -4.85 35.11 11.03
N ILE A 1214 -5.25 36.13 10.26
CA ILE A 1214 -5.44 37.49 10.77
C ILE A 1214 -6.92 37.72 11.06
N GLU A 1215 -7.24 38.27 12.22
CA GLU A 1215 -8.59 38.69 12.58
C GLU A 1215 -9.00 40.02 11.93
N GLU A 1216 -10.31 40.30 11.92
CA GLU A 1216 -10.88 41.51 11.29
C GLU A 1216 -10.44 42.83 11.95
N ASN A 1217 -9.87 42.74 13.16
CA ASN A 1217 -9.25 43.84 13.90
C ASN A 1217 -7.73 43.97 13.64
N GLY A 1218 -7.16 43.18 12.73
CA GLY A 1218 -5.74 43.23 12.35
C GLY A 1218 -4.79 42.48 13.28
N ILE A 1219 -5.29 41.60 14.15
CA ILE A 1219 -4.47 40.81 15.09
C ILE A 1219 -4.23 39.40 14.53
N ASP A 1220 -2.97 38.94 14.53
CA ASP A 1220 -2.66 37.55 14.16
C ASP A 1220 -3.03 36.58 15.28
N MET A 1221 -3.75 35.52 14.92
CA MET A 1221 -4.23 34.48 15.81
C MET A 1221 -3.66 33.12 15.40
N GLY A 1222 -3.44 32.23 16.37
CA GLY A 1222 -2.88 30.90 16.17
C GLY A 1222 -3.61 29.82 16.95
N LEU A 1223 -3.70 28.62 16.36
CA LEU A 1223 -4.20 27.40 17.00
C LEU A 1223 -3.09 26.34 17.00
N SER A 1224 -2.66 25.92 18.19
CA SER A 1224 -1.68 24.85 18.37
C SER A 1224 -2.34 23.58 18.89
N PHE A 1225 -2.10 22.48 18.19
CA PHE A 1225 -2.66 21.18 18.49
C PHE A 1225 -1.59 20.28 19.12
N GLN A 1226 -1.98 19.52 20.14
CA GLN A 1226 -1.09 18.50 20.72
C GLN A 1226 -0.87 17.31 19.75
N ASP A 1227 -1.79 17.11 18.81
CA ASP A 1227 -1.74 16.06 17.79
C ASP A 1227 -1.83 16.64 16.36
N THR A 1228 -1.01 16.12 15.45
CA THR A 1228 -1.03 16.47 14.03
C THR A 1228 -2.28 15.97 13.30
N GLU A 1229 -2.91 14.89 13.75
CA GLU A 1229 -4.16 14.39 13.16
C GLU A 1229 -5.33 15.32 13.47
N HIS A 1230 -5.43 15.80 14.72
CA HIS A 1230 -6.37 16.84 15.11
C HIS A 1230 -6.17 18.15 14.32
N CYS A 1231 -4.93 18.57 14.13
CA CYS A 1231 -4.62 19.71 13.26
C CYS A 1231 -5.05 19.48 11.81
N ALA A 1232 -4.88 18.26 11.28
CA ALA A 1232 -5.29 17.90 9.92
C ALA A 1232 -6.82 17.87 9.76
N ARG A 1233 -7.57 17.35 10.75
CA ARG A 1233 -9.05 17.37 10.77
C ARG A 1233 -9.58 18.80 10.67
N ILE A 1234 -9.14 19.70 11.55
CA ILE A 1234 -9.58 21.12 11.52
C ILE A 1234 -9.13 21.84 10.24
N TRP A 1235 -7.90 21.61 9.77
CA TRP A 1235 -7.39 22.23 8.54
C TRP A 1235 -8.17 21.80 7.29
N ASN A 1236 -8.52 20.51 7.19
CA ASN A 1236 -9.32 20.00 6.07
C ASN A 1236 -10.76 20.53 6.11
N PHE A 1237 -11.35 20.69 7.31
CA PHE A 1237 -12.66 21.34 7.45
C PHE A 1237 -12.63 22.81 6.99
N VAL A 1238 -11.65 23.59 7.47
CA VAL A 1238 -11.46 25.00 7.06
C VAL A 1238 -11.36 25.14 5.54
N LYS A 1239 -10.54 24.30 4.89
CA LYS A 1239 -10.45 24.24 3.43
C LYS A 1239 -11.76 23.84 2.76
N GLY A 1240 -12.48 22.87 3.31
CA GLY A 1240 -13.78 22.42 2.77
C GLY A 1240 -14.85 23.50 2.82
N VAL A 1241 -14.87 24.32 3.87
CA VAL A 1241 -15.75 25.50 4.00
C VAL A 1241 -15.33 26.60 3.02
N GLN A 1242 -14.06 26.99 3.01
CA GLN A 1242 -13.52 28.03 2.12
C GLN A 1242 -13.80 27.68 0.64
N PHE A 1243 -13.43 26.47 0.20
CA PHE A 1243 -13.63 26.03 -1.19
C PHE A 1243 -15.10 26.05 -1.62
N ARG A 1244 -16.04 25.63 -0.75
CA ARG A 1244 -17.47 25.67 -1.06
C ARG A 1244 -18.03 27.09 -1.07
N PHE A 1245 -17.53 27.97 -0.20
CA PHE A 1245 -17.90 29.39 -0.18
C PHE A 1245 -17.42 30.13 -1.44
N GLU A 1246 -16.15 29.94 -1.83
CA GLU A 1246 -15.56 30.46 -3.07
C GLU A 1246 -16.28 29.88 -4.32
N SER A 1247 -16.69 28.60 -4.28
CA SER A 1247 -17.46 27.95 -5.36
C SER A 1247 -18.96 28.29 -5.35
N GLY A 1248 -19.46 29.08 -4.40
CA GLY A 1248 -20.89 29.44 -4.28
C GLY A 1248 -21.84 28.29 -3.97
N MET A 1249 -21.34 27.16 -3.44
CA MET A 1249 -22.15 25.97 -3.12
C MET A 1249 -22.83 26.08 -1.73
N PRO A 1250 -24.03 25.51 -1.54
CA PRO A 1250 -24.71 25.51 -0.24
C PRO A 1250 -23.88 24.81 0.85
N LEU A 1251 -23.65 25.50 1.97
CA LEU A 1251 -22.85 24.99 3.11
C LEU A 1251 -23.61 23.97 3.99
N LEU A 1252 -24.91 23.78 3.76
CA LEU A 1252 -25.78 22.90 4.56
C LEU A 1252 -25.47 21.40 4.46
N ALA A 1253 -24.62 20.99 3.50
CA ALA A 1253 -24.20 19.59 3.31
C ALA A 1253 -22.75 19.34 3.80
N LEU A 1254 -22.40 19.91 4.96
CA LEU A 1254 -21.18 19.64 5.70
C LEU A 1254 -21.55 19.06 7.08
N GLU A 1255 -21.68 17.73 7.15
CA GLU A 1255 -21.70 17.03 8.44
C GLU A 1255 -20.32 17.15 9.10
N PHE A 1256 -20.29 17.28 10.43
CA PHE A 1256 -19.06 17.37 11.23
C PHE A 1256 -19.00 16.15 12.16
N ALA A 1257 -17.81 15.55 12.29
CA ALA A 1257 -17.50 14.46 13.21
C ALA A 1257 -16.40 14.86 14.22
#